data_AF-A0A9D6W4Y3-F1
#
_entry.id   AF-A0A9D6W4Y3-F1
#
_cell.length_a   1.000
_cell.length_b   1.000
_cell.length_c   1.000
_cell.angle_alpha   90.00
_cell.angle_beta   90.00
_cell.angle_gamma   90.00
#
_symmetry.space_group_name_H-M   'P 1'
#
loop_
_entity.id
_entity.type
_entity.pdbx_description
1 polymer ?
#
loop_
_entity_poly.entity_id
_entity_poly.type
_entity_poly.pdbx_seq_one_letter_code
_entity_poly.pdbx_strand_id
1 'polypeptide(L)'
;MSKLVTSTLARPQSGTSASCATAGAPASRLGRWTPFGVVLIVSVVNALPLVLVAYPPFQDFGAHVQLLDAVARRDDPATPYYATHFTAFSAFPPRPGTLPYVLADVLSPVCDGRQTAFLLLFLYGAGLPLALYAVGRSFGRSGWLALLGCPLVYNRLLDVGLLPFLLGIPLILTSVAAAQQLGRRQEASWRWGGLLAASLALLYLAHGIAFVAGSGLVLLVLAVWWRRPRDFVKFLPSVGTLVPFVLWADGFLSNTGAARHAHFFPSLLRSLKSFYGWSMDMFRGPLDEIASCVLLAVWVALIVLSRVRRDEAAPLFPGSLRETAQGAAGAGNAPSSRILAVGRTAILMCRHHLLELLTVVTLSAYFALPRDMGYIKIVGARLPVLVLCLLVLWPRPSRLGGWRRTAAVAGAVAAVLAYAQLVHAELRRFESTVIGRLPQVLRTLPSPVVIGFDVGDSEIFQGVTRSSIWHAPKLPAARYDLGVVGDSFAGLQHTPLGLTSLAPSSDSRPKVTLPWSLGPYDVVVSRGVEPRIAAGALHQAVPYWSGDGWHVFLVRHAVPLAWRTPPALYAGGTGGHRHTWRCPEGLVLTGVDEATDGRSVLAMQPSCGAVERGDSASVVGPVFENAPAKSSRHAARCPPGTAVVGLEGRLERWLAALVVVCGAPGEIARESLVAPPGGPGGRPFRLRCPRGEWAVGLGGRFGEFIDGVELACEPVQGRDASGAAPRRGNP
;
A
#
# COMPACT_ATOMS: atom_id res chain seq x y z
N MET A 1 -27.31 -41.84 88.41
CA MET A 1 -26.97 -40.41 88.57
C MET A 1 -27.18 -39.70 87.23
N SER A 2 -28.04 -38.66 87.24
CA SER A 2 -28.22 -37.52 86.31
C SER A 2 -28.13 -37.74 84.79
N LYS A 3 -29.26 -37.71 84.05
CA LYS A 3 -29.91 -36.54 83.35
C LYS A 3 -29.05 -36.02 82.17
N LEU A 4 -29.53 -35.93 80.94
CA LEU A 4 -30.58 -34.97 80.52
C LEU A 4 -31.08 -35.25 79.09
N VAL A 5 -32.35 -34.93 78.92
CA VAL A 5 -33.23 -35.00 77.76
C VAL A 5 -33.23 -33.66 77.02
N THR A 6 -33.39 -33.65 75.69
CA THR A 6 -34.12 -32.65 74.84
C THR A 6 -33.68 -32.78 73.37
N SER A 7 -34.46 -32.47 72.34
CA SER A 7 -35.89 -32.52 72.08
C SER A 7 -36.02 -32.46 70.55
N THR A 8 -36.81 -33.36 70.00
CA THR A 8 -37.13 -33.49 68.57
C THR A 8 -38.01 -32.33 68.13
N LEU A 9 -37.52 -31.47 67.24
CA LEU A 9 -38.35 -30.51 66.50
C LEU A 9 -38.45 -30.94 65.05
N ALA A 10 -39.64 -31.44 64.71
CA ALA A 10 -40.06 -31.85 63.39
C ALA A 10 -40.06 -30.66 62.42
N ARG A 11 -39.39 -30.83 61.29
CA ARG A 11 -39.44 -29.91 60.14
C ARG A 11 -40.65 -30.29 59.27
N PRO A 12 -41.54 -29.36 58.90
CA PRO A 12 -42.66 -29.66 58.02
C PRO A 12 -42.13 -30.00 56.62
N GLN A 13 -42.43 -31.20 56.14
CA GLN A 13 -42.27 -31.59 54.74
C GLN A 13 -43.21 -30.73 53.90
N SER A 14 -42.65 -29.73 53.22
CA SER A 14 -43.35 -28.94 52.21
C SER A 14 -43.44 -29.77 50.93
N GLY A 15 -44.61 -29.67 50.28
CA GLY A 15 -45.11 -30.60 49.29
C GLY A 15 -44.18 -30.90 48.13
N THR A 16 -44.11 -32.19 47.80
CA THR A 16 -43.67 -32.73 46.52
C THR A 16 -44.58 -32.20 45.40
N SER A 17 -44.21 -31.06 44.83
CA SER A 17 -44.77 -30.62 43.55
C SER A 17 -44.40 -31.67 42.50
N ALA A 18 -45.40 -32.43 42.05
CA ALA A 18 -45.30 -33.33 40.91
C ALA A 18 -44.89 -32.54 39.67
N SER A 19 -43.58 -32.50 39.41
CA SER A 19 -43.02 -32.07 38.14
C SER A 19 -43.46 -33.08 37.09
N CYS A 20 -44.52 -32.72 36.36
CA CYS A 20 -44.97 -33.40 35.15
C CYS A 20 -43.82 -33.40 34.13
N ALA A 21 -42.96 -34.41 34.22
CA ALA A 21 -41.91 -34.68 33.25
C ALA A 21 -42.60 -35.18 31.98
N THR A 22 -43.08 -34.25 31.16
CA THR A 22 -43.47 -34.55 29.78
C THR A 22 -42.23 -35.07 29.08
N ALA A 23 -42.14 -36.40 28.95
CA ALA A 23 -41.18 -37.11 28.12
C ALA A 23 -41.42 -36.69 26.66
N GLY A 24 -40.86 -35.54 26.28
CA GLY A 24 -40.86 -35.05 24.92
C GLY A 24 -40.13 -36.07 24.05
N ALA A 25 -40.85 -36.62 23.08
CA ALA A 25 -40.34 -37.56 22.09
C ALA A 25 -38.94 -37.12 21.58
N PRO A 26 -37.99 -38.05 21.42
CA PRO A 26 -36.65 -37.74 20.91
C PRO A 26 -36.79 -37.18 19.50
N ALA A 27 -36.87 -35.85 19.40
CA ALA A 27 -36.85 -35.13 18.15
C ALA A 27 -35.62 -35.61 17.37
N SER A 28 -35.88 -36.23 16.23
CA SER A 28 -34.92 -36.86 15.32
C SER A 28 -33.59 -36.12 15.30
N ARG A 29 -32.53 -36.80 15.76
CA ARG A 29 -31.14 -36.30 15.77
C ARG A 29 -30.54 -36.13 14.36
N LEU A 30 -31.26 -36.52 13.31
CA LEU A 30 -30.82 -36.33 11.93
C LEU A 30 -31.01 -34.86 11.50
N GLY A 31 -29.89 -34.16 11.33
CA GLY A 31 -29.76 -33.09 10.33
C GLY A 31 -29.96 -31.65 10.77
N ARG A 32 -29.93 -31.31 12.07
CA ARG A 32 -29.88 -29.88 12.46
C ARG A 32 -28.48 -29.33 12.23
N TRP A 33 -28.22 -28.86 11.02
CA TRP A 33 -27.09 -28.00 10.72
C TRP A 33 -27.04 -26.87 11.75
N THR A 34 -25.97 -26.85 12.54
CA THR A 34 -25.80 -25.77 13.51
C THR A 34 -25.59 -24.47 12.72
N PRO A 35 -26.11 -23.32 13.20
CA PRO A 35 -25.86 -22.03 12.57
C PRO A 35 -24.37 -21.77 12.32
N PHE A 36 -23.50 -22.30 13.19
CA PHE A 36 -22.05 -22.25 13.02
C PHE A 36 -21.58 -22.93 11.74
N GLY A 37 -22.01 -24.16 11.45
CA GLY A 37 -21.55 -24.90 10.27
C GLY A 37 -21.90 -24.18 8.96
N VAL A 38 -23.12 -23.64 8.86
CA VAL A 38 -23.55 -22.88 7.69
C VAL A 38 -22.78 -21.57 7.57
N VAL A 39 -22.65 -20.79 8.67
CA VAL A 39 -21.87 -19.55 8.65
C VAL A 39 -20.41 -19.81 8.28
N LEU A 40 -19.80 -20.88 8.79
CA LEU A 40 -18.44 -21.29 8.45
C LEU A 40 -18.27 -21.55 6.95
N ILE A 41 -19.12 -22.42 6.38
CA ILE A 41 -19.07 -22.75 4.95
C ILE A 41 -19.27 -21.49 4.10
N VAL A 42 -20.29 -20.68 4.42
CA VAL A 42 -20.57 -19.46 3.67
C VAL A 42 -19.44 -18.42 3.81
N SER A 43 -18.81 -18.32 4.97
CA SER A 43 -17.66 -17.42 5.18
C SER A 43 -16.46 -17.85 4.34
N VAL A 44 -16.19 -19.16 4.28
CA VAL A 44 -15.14 -19.73 3.43
C VAL A 44 -15.43 -19.47 1.96
N VAL A 45 -16.64 -19.78 1.48
CA VAL A 45 -17.03 -19.55 0.08
C VAL A 45 -16.99 -18.06 -0.27
N ASN A 46 -17.45 -17.19 0.64
CA ASN A 46 -17.37 -15.74 0.48
C ASN A 46 -15.93 -15.23 0.41
N ALA A 47 -14.95 -15.92 1.00
CA ALA A 47 -13.54 -15.53 0.95
C ALA A 47 -12.80 -16.07 -0.29
N LEU A 48 -13.32 -17.09 -0.97
CA LEU A 48 -12.68 -17.69 -2.15
C LEU A 48 -12.34 -16.69 -3.26
N PRO A 49 -13.19 -15.71 -3.62
CA PRO A 49 -12.85 -14.75 -4.67
C PRO A 49 -11.51 -14.03 -4.44
N LEU A 50 -11.11 -13.82 -3.18
CA LEU A 50 -9.85 -13.17 -2.82
C LEU A 50 -8.61 -13.99 -3.18
N VAL A 51 -8.73 -15.31 -3.31
CA VAL A 51 -7.61 -16.23 -3.59
C VAL A 51 -7.67 -16.90 -4.95
N LEU A 52 -8.83 -16.88 -5.60
CA LEU A 52 -9.01 -17.47 -6.94
C LEU A 52 -8.47 -16.59 -8.07
N VAL A 53 -8.25 -15.30 -7.83
CA VAL A 53 -7.59 -14.40 -8.80
C VAL A 53 -6.09 -14.36 -8.56
N ALA A 54 -5.30 -14.39 -9.63
CA ALA A 54 -3.86 -14.39 -9.49
C ALA A 54 -3.29 -13.00 -9.19
N TYR A 55 -4.02 -11.94 -9.57
CA TYR A 55 -3.63 -10.54 -9.40
C TYR A 55 -4.82 -9.68 -8.94
N PRO A 56 -5.13 -9.63 -7.63
CA PRO A 56 -6.21 -8.79 -7.13
C PRO A 56 -5.88 -7.28 -7.24
N PRO A 57 -6.89 -6.41 -7.41
CA PRO A 57 -6.74 -4.96 -7.60
C PRO A 57 -6.39 -4.16 -6.34
N PHE A 58 -5.73 -4.76 -5.37
CA PHE A 58 -5.52 -4.11 -4.07
C PHE A 58 -4.23 -3.28 -4.12
N GLN A 59 -4.37 -1.97 -3.90
CA GLN A 59 -3.32 -0.98 -4.14
C GLN A 59 -1.98 -1.35 -3.48
N ASP A 60 -1.99 -1.67 -2.18
CA ASP A 60 -0.80 -1.96 -1.37
C ASP A 60 -0.44 -3.46 -1.29
N PHE A 61 -1.30 -4.34 -1.81
CA PHE A 61 -1.14 -5.78 -1.63
C PHE A 61 0.11 -6.33 -2.30
N GLY A 62 0.43 -5.88 -3.52
CA GLY A 62 1.65 -6.33 -4.20
C GLY A 62 2.94 -5.93 -3.47
N ALA A 63 2.95 -4.78 -2.79
CA ALA A 63 4.07 -4.36 -1.95
C ALA A 63 4.22 -5.25 -0.71
N HIS A 64 3.10 -5.62 -0.08
CA HIS A 64 3.12 -6.61 0.99
C HIS A 64 3.63 -7.97 0.50
N VAL A 65 3.18 -8.45 -0.67
CA VAL A 65 3.65 -9.73 -1.20
C VAL A 65 5.17 -9.72 -1.41
N GLN A 66 5.72 -8.67 -2.02
CA GLN A 66 7.17 -8.55 -2.21
C GLN A 66 7.94 -8.58 -0.87
N LEU A 67 7.45 -7.89 0.16
CA LEU A 67 8.10 -7.93 1.47
C LEU A 67 7.99 -9.29 2.15
N LEU A 68 6.82 -9.94 2.07
CA LEU A 68 6.61 -11.28 2.64
C LEU A 68 7.54 -12.28 1.95
N ASP A 69 7.68 -12.15 0.63
CA ASP A 69 8.56 -12.98 -0.18
C ASP A 69 10.04 -12.73 0.12
N ALA A 70 10.44 -11.46 0.27
CA ALA A 70 11.78 -11.08 0.70
C ALA A 70 12.10 -11.60 2.11
N VAL A 71 11.13 -11.68 3.04
CA VAL A 71 11.31 -12.32 4.35
C VAL A 71 11.48 -13.83 4.19
N ALA A 72 10.56 -14.48 3.46
CA ALA A 72 10.54 -15.93 3.32
C ALA A 72 11.79 -16.49 2.60
N ARG A 73 12.36 -15.74 1.65
CA ARG A 73 13.47 -16.17 0.80
C ARG A 73 14.74 -15.33 0.98
N ARG A 74 14.86 -14.59 2.08
CA ARG A 74 16.02 -13.70 2.31
C ARG A 74 17.34 -14.47 2.25
N ASP A 75 17.36 -15.61 2.93
CA ASP A 75 18.56 -16.42 3.14
C ASP A 75 18.63 -17.57 2.11
N ASP A 76 17.74 -17.57 1.10
CA ASP A 76 17.75 -18.54 0.01
C ASP A 76 18.88 -18.20 -0.99
N PRO A 77 19.87 -19.09 -1.19
CA PRO A 77 20.96 -18.86 -2.12
C PRO A 77 20.50 -18.74 -3.59
N ALA A 78 19.29 -19.20 -3.93
CA ALA A 78 18.70 -19.02 -5.26
C ALA A 78 18.24 -17.58 -5.51
N THR A 79 18.03 -16.78 -4.46
CA THR A 79 17.63 -15.37 -4.53
C THR A 79 18.59 -14.46 -3.77
N PRO A 80 19.90 -14.44 -4.12
CA PRO A 80 20.92 -13.68 -3.39
C PRO A 80 20.63 -12.18 -3.37
N TYR A 81 19.84 -11.72 -4.34
CA TYR A 81 19.43 -10.35 -4.50
C TYR A 81 18.65 -9.81 -3.26
N TYR A 82 17.81 -10.63 -2.60
CA TYR A 82 17.11 -10.16 -1.40
C TYR A 82 18.06 -9.86 -0.24
N ALA A 83 19.06 -10.71 -0.01
CA ALA A 83 20.12 -10.45 0.97
C ALA A 83 20.95 -9.20 0.63
N THR A 84 21.14 -8.88 -0.66
CA THR A 84 21.89 -7.69 -1.08
C THR A 84 21.12 -6.38 -0.91
N HIS A 85 19.79 -6.39 -0.94
CA HIS A 85 18.95 -5.20 -0.93
C HIS A 85 18.17 -4.97 0.37
N PHE A 86 17.90 -6.03 1.13
CA PHE A 86 17.16 -5.93 2.38
C PHE A 86 18.04 -6.32 3.57
N THR A 87 18.05 -5.46 4.59
CA THR A 87 18.61 -5.82 5.89
C THR A 87 17.54 -6.45 6.76
N ALA A 88 17.91 -7.53 7.43
CA ALA A 88 17.14 -8.05 8.55
C ALA A 88 17.02 -6.97 9.63
N PHE A 89 15.81 -6.53 9.95
CA PHE A 89 15.61 -5.74 11.16
C PHE A 89 15.49 -6.68 12.36
N SER A 90 16.02 -6.32 13.53
CA SER A 90 15.82 -7.14 14.73
C SER A 90 14.33 -7.21 15.04
N ALA A 91 13.75 -8.42 14.93
CA ALA A 91 12.34 -8.66 15.26
C ALA A 91 12.01 -8.39 16.74
N PHE A 92 13.02 -8.09 17.56
CA PHE A 92 12.90 -7.79 18.98
C PHE A 92 13.28 -6.33 19.30
N PRO A 93 12.46 -5.62 20.11
CA PRO A 93 11.14 -6.03 20.58
C PRO A 93 10.12 -6.09 19.41
N PRO A 94 9.12 -6.98 19.47
CA PRO A 94 8.11 -7.10 18.42
C PRO A 94 7.37 -5.78 18.27
N ARG A 95 7.23 -5.30 17.03
CA ARG A 95 6.55 -4.05 16.68
C ARG A 95 5.13 -4.32 16.17
N PRO A 96 4.22 -3.35 16.25
CA PRO A 96 2.94 -3.48 15.56
C PRO A 96 3.13 -3.56 14.05
N GLY A 97 2.36 -4.42 13.37
CA GLY A 97 2.47 -4.64 11.93
C GLY A 97 3.36 -5.83 11.55
N THR A 98 4.03 -6.49 12.49
CA THR A 98 4.94 -7.60 12.20
C THR A 98 4.27 -8.95 11.95
N LEU A 99 2.99 -9.12 12.32
CA LEU A 99 2.31 -10.43 12.24
C LEU A 99 2.38 -11.07 10.83
N PRO A 100 2.08 -10.36 9.72
CA PRO A 100 2.19 -10.96 8.39
C PRO A 100 3.59 -11.51 8.09
N TYR A 101 4.62 -10.78 8.50
CA TYR A 101 6.01 -11.12 8.21
C TYR A 101 6.53 -12.26 9.09
N VAL A 102 6.14 -12.30 10.37
CA VAL A 102 6.41 -13.45 11.24
C VAL A 102 5.75 -14.70 10.67
N LEU A 103 4.54 -14.59 10.14
CA LEU A 103 3.87 -15.72 9.50
C LEU A 103 4.56 -16.13 8.19
N ALA A 104 5.05 -15.19 7.39
CA ALA A 104 5.84 -15.52 6.19
C ALA A 104 7.14 -16.23 6.53
N ASP A 105 7.86 -15.78 7.56
CA ASP A 105 9.07 -16.43 8.05
C ASP A 105 8.79 -17.87 8.51
N VAL A 106 7.78 -18.07 9.36
CA VAL A 106 7.39 -19.38 9.89
C VAL A 106 6.86 -20.32 8.79
N LEU A 107 6.12 -19.80 7.80
CA LEU A 107 5.53 -20.58 6.72
C LEU A 107 6.45 -20.76 5.52
N SER A 108 7.58 -20.05 5.46
CA SER A 108 8.55 -20.11 4.36
C SER A 108 8.96 -21.52 3.91
N PRO A 109 9.04 -22.56 4.78
CA PRO A 109 9.38 -23.91 4.32
C PRO A 109 8.32 -24.56 3.43
N VAL A 110 7.08 -24.08 3.45
CA VAL A 110 5.94 -24.67 2.74
C VAL A 110 5.16 -23.68 1.87
N CYS A 111 5.38 -22.38 2.07
CA CYS A 111 4.68 -21.31 1.38
C CYS A 111 5.65 -20.21 0.95
N ASP A 112 5.54 -19.77 -0.30
CA ASP A 112 6.19 -18.53 -0.73
C ASP A 112 5.47 -17.29 -0.14
N GLY A 113 6.05 -16.10 -0.33
CA GLY A 113 5.45 -14.86 0.18
C GLY A 113 4.07 -14.58 -0.40
N ARG A 114 3.82 -15.00 -1.63
CA ARG A 114 2.53 -14.85 -2.32
C ARG A 114 1.46 -15.74 -1.69
N GLN A 115 1.73 -17.03 -1.53
CA GLN A 115 0.84 -18.00 -0.88
C GLN A 115 0.52 -17.56 0.54
N THR A 116 1.53 -17.08 1.28
CA THR A 116 1.32 -16.49 2.60
C THR A 116 0.36 -15.29 2.53
N ALA A 117 0.58 -14.34 1.61
CA ALA A 117 -0.29 -13.17 1.48
C ALA A 117 -1.75 -13.54 1.16
N PHE A 118 -1.96 -14.50 0.25
CA PHE A 118 -3.30 -15.01 -0.07
C PHE A 118 -3.94 -15.78 1.09
N LEU A 119 -3.16 -16.55 1.86
CA LEU A 119 -3.64 -17.18 3.09
C LEU A 119 -4.10 -16.13 4.09
N LEU A 120 -3.34 -15.05 4.29
CA LEU A 120 -3.72 -13.96 5.19
C LEU A 120 -5.01 -13.25 4.72
N LEU A 121 -5.17 -12.99 3.42
CA LEU A 121 -6.41 -12.46 2.85
C LEU A 121 -7.60 -13.40 3.07
N PHE A 122 -7.39 -14.70 2.89
CA PHE A 122 -8.42 -15.71 3.13
C PHE A 122 -8.82 -15.77 4.61
N LEU A 123 -7.84 -15.75 5.52
CA LEU A 123 -8.07 -15.69 6.96
C LEU A 123 -8.82 -14.43 7.37
N TYR A 124 -8.55 -13.28 6.75
CA TYR A 124 -9.35 -12.07 6.92
C TYR A 124 -10.79 -12.27 6.42
N GLY A 125 -10.97 -12.69 5.17
CA GLY A 125 -12.27 -12.79 4.53
C GLY A 125 -13.20 -13.80 5.19
N ALA A 126 -12.68 -14.95 5.63
CA ALA A 126 -13.43 -15.95 6.37
C ALA A 126 -13.53 -15.60 7.86
N GLY A 127 -12.48 -15.02 8.44
CA GLY A 127 -12.40 -14.68 9.85
C GLY A 127 -13.36 -13.58 10.27
N LEU A 128 -13.64 -12.60 9.40
CA LEU A 128 -14.52 -11.47 9.74
C LEU A 128 -15.95 -11.91 10.08
N PRO A 129 -16.69 -12.64 9.23
CA PRO A 129 -18.03 -13.11 9.60
C PRO A 129 -18.01 -14.13 10.75
N LEU A 130 -16.97 -14.96 10.87
CA LEU A 130 -16.83 -15.89 12.00
C LEU A 130 -16.63 -15.16 13.34
N ALA A 131 -15.87 -14.07 13.35
CA ALA A 131 -15.71 -13.23 14.53
C ALA A 131 -17.03 -12.51 14.88
N LEU A 132 -17.80 -12.07 13.87
CA LEU A 132 -19.15 -11.54 14.07
C LEU A 132 -20.10 -12.59 14.65
N TYR A 133 -20.00 -13.85 14.22
CA TYR A 133 -20.73 -14.95 14.84
C TYR A 133 -20.36 -15.08 16.33
N ALA A 134 -19.07 -15.04 16.68
CA ALA A 134 -18.62 -15.12 18.06
C ALA A 134 -19.13 -13.94 18.93
N VAL A 135 -19.05 -12.70 18.43
CA VAL A 135 -19.62 -11.51 19.10
C VAL A 135 -21.13 -11.65 19.24
N GLY A 136 -21.83 -11.97 18.15
CA GLY A 136 -23.28 -12.17 18.18
C GLY A 136 -23.68 -13.16 19.27
N ARG A 137 -23.03 -14.33 19.33
CA ARG A 137 -23.29 -15.35 20.36
C ARG A 137 -22.96 -14.88 21.79
N SER A 138 -21.85 -14.15 22.00
CA SER A 138 -21.47 -13.66 23.34
C SER A 138 -22.41 -12.59 23.89
N PHE A 139 -23.05 -11.81 23.00
CA PHE A 139 -24.08 -10.84 23.33
C PHE A 139 -25.52 -11.40 23.29
N GLY A 140 -25.67 -12.73 23.11
CA GLY A 140 -27.00 -13.37 23.09
C GLY A 140 -27.82 -13.05 21.83
N ARG A 141 -27.17 -12.65 20.74
CA ARG A 141 -27.78 -12.43 19.42
C ARG A 141 -27.82 -13.74 18.62
N SER A 142 -28.61 -13.71 17.54
CA SER A 142 -28.69 -14.81 16.59
C SER A 142 -27.37 -14.93 15.82
N GLY A 143 -26.82 -16.15 15.74
CA GLY A 143 -25.60 -16.40 14.95
C GLY A 143 -25.80 -16.16 13.45
N TRP A 144 -27.05 -16.24 12.96
CA TRP A 144 -27.38 -15.98 11.55
C TRP A 144 -27.11 -14.55 11.10
N LEU A 145 -27.05 -13.58 12.03
CA LEU A 145 -26.72 -12.19 11.70
C LEU A 145 -25.28 -12.05 11.18
N ALA A 146 -24.40 -13.02 11.43
CA ALA A 146 -23.05 -13.04 10.88
C ALA A 146 -23.03 -13.07 9.35
N LEU A 147 -24.06 -13.62 8.70
CA LEU A 147 -24.17 -13.63 7.23
C LEU A 147 -24.25 -12.21 6.64
N LEU A 148 -24.80 -11.25 7.39
CA LEU A 148 -24.81 -9.83 7.00
C LEU A 148 -23.41 -9.19 7.03
N GLY A 149 -22.44 -9.86 7.66
CA GLY A 149 -21.04 -9.45 7.67
C GLY A 149 -20.24 -9.91 6.45
N CYS A 150 -20.75 -10.87 5.66
CA CYS A 150 -20.03 -11.37 4.48
C CYS A 150 -19.79 -10.28 3.42
N PRO A 151 -20.76 -9.41 3.07
CA PRO A 151 -20.50 -8.29 2.17
C PRO A 151 -19.46 -7.30 2.69
N LEU A 152 -19.37 -7.11 4.02
CA LEU A 152 -18.43 -6.17 4.66
C LEU A 152 -16.96 -6.56 4.50
N VAL A 153 -16.66 -7.78 4.03
CA VAL A 153 -15.29 -8.20 3.67
C VAL A 153 -14.75 -7.36 2.51
N TYR A 154 -15.62 -6.96 1.59
CA TYR A 154 -15.28 -6.22 0.39
C TYR A 154 -15.53 -4.74 0.64
N ASN A 155 -14.50 -4.06 1.11
CA ASN A 155 -14.55 -2.66 1.52
C ASN A 155 -13.30 -1.91 1.06
N ARG A 156 -13.29 -0.59 1.26
CA ARG A 156 -12.18 0.27 0.83
C ARG A 156 -10.84 -0.06 1.49
N LEU A 157 -10.81 -0.60 2.70
CA LEU A 157 -9.55 -0.98 3.36
C LEU A 157 -8.90 -2.18 2.66
N LEU A 158 -9.73 -3.07 2.08
CA LEU A 158 -9.27 -4.17 1.22
C LEU A 158 -8.77 -3.62 -0.12
N ASP A 159 -9.51 -2.70 -0.74
CA ASP A 159 -9.11 -2.04 -1.99
C ASP A 159 -7.77 -1.30 -1.85
N VAL A 160 -7.55 -0.58 -0.75
CA VAL A 160 -6.25 0.04 -0.45
C VAL A 160 -5.18 -1.02 -0.18
N GLY A 161 -5.54 -2.22 0.28
CA GLY A 161 -4.58 -3.30 0.54
C GLY A 161 -3.89 -3.23 1.90
N LEU A 162 -4.54 -2.66 2.92
CA LEU A 162 -4.01 -2.52 4.29
C LEU A 162 -3.98 -3.86 5.05
N LEU A 163 -3.22 -4.83 4.54
CA LEU A 163 -3.22 -6.23 5.00
C LEU A 163 -3.08 -6.40 6.53
N PRO A 164 -2.12 -5.73 7.22
CA PRO A 164 -2.01 -5.88 8.67
C PRO A 164 -3.24 -5.35 9.43
N PHE A 165 -3.87 -4.27 8.94
CA PHE A 165 -5.09 -3.73 9.55
C PHE A 165 -6.29 -4.63 9.32
N LEU A 166 -6.44 -5.19 8.11
CA LEU A 166 -7.53 -6.10 7.76
C LEU A 166 -7.55 -7.32 8.70
N LEU A 167 -6.39 -7.92 8.98
CA LEU A 167 -6.25 -8.99 9.98
C LEU A 167 -6.64 -8.54 11.39
N GLY A 168 -6.43 -7.27 11.71
CA GLY A 168 -6.81 -6.69 13.00
C GLY A 168 -8.32 -6.66 13.26
N ILE A 169 -9.16 -6.50 12.24
CA ILE A 169 -10.63 -6.40 12.42
C ILE A 169 -11.25 -7.67 13.05
N PRO A 170 -11.07 -8.89 12.51
CA PRO A 170 -11.59 -10.09 13.15
C PRO A 170 -10.95 -10.35 14.52
N LEU A 171 -9.70 -9.93 14.75
CA LEU A 171 -9.05 -10.02 16.05
C LEU A 171 -9.70 -9.10 17.08
N ILE A 172 -10.01 -7.83 16.74
CA ILE A 172 -10.78 -6.90 17.60
C ILE A 172 -12.10 -7.55 18.03
N LEU A 173 -12.87 -8.07 17.07
CA LEU A 173 -14.16 -8.68 17.34
C LEU A 173 -14.02 -9.93 18.21
N THR A 174 -13.01 -10.76 17.96
CA THR A 174 -12.70 -11.94 18.78
C THR A 174 -12.33 -11.55 20.21
N SER A 175 -11.50 -10.52 20.40
CA SER A 175 -11.16 -9.98 21.73
C SER A 175 -12.40 -9.46 22.46
N VAL A 176 -13.29 -8.74 21.77
CA VAL A 176 -14.57 -8.27 22.34
C VAL A 176 -15.46 -9.45 22.75
N ALA A 177 -15.55 -10.50 21.92
CA ALA A 177 -16.32 -11.69 22.25
C ALA A 177 -15.75 -12.44 23.47
N ALA A 178 -14.41 -12.58 23.55
CA ALA A 178 -13.73 -13.21 24.67
C ALA A 178 -13.91 -12.41 25.96
N ALA A 179 -13.74 -11.08 25.91
CA ALA A 179 -13.96 -10.17 27.04
C ALA A 179 -15.40 -10.26 27.57
N GLN A 180 -16.38 -10.30 26.67
CA GLN A 180 -17.79 -10.44 27.04
C GLN A 180 -18.07 -11.79 27.72
N GLN A 181 -17.51 -12.90 27.22
CA GLN A 181 -17.66 -14.22 27.84
C GLN A 181 -16.98 -14.28 29.21
N LEU A 182 -15.81 -13.67 29.33
CA LEU A 182 -15.05 -13.59 30.58
C LEU A 182 -15.82 -12.80 31.64
N GLY A 183 -16.41 -11.65 31.28
CA GLY A 183 -17.17 -10.79 32.19
C GLY A 183 -18.56 -11.33 32.57
N ARG A 184 -19.23 -12.07 31.70
CA ARG A 184 -20.58 -12.61 31.96
C ARG A 184 -20.63 -13.78 32.92
N ARG A 185 -19.60 -14.63 32.95
CA ARG A 185 -19.62 -15.86 33.74
C ARG A 185 -19.37 -15.54 35.21
N GLN A 186 -20.13 -16.20 36.10
CA GLN A 186 -19.95 -16.05 37.55
C GLN A 186 -18.55 -16.47 38.01
N GLU A 187 -17.96 -17.43 37.31
CA GLU A 187 -16.59 -17.86 37.46
C GLU A 187 -15.83 -17.57 36.17
N ALA A 188 -15.01 -16.52 36.20
CA ALA A 188 -14.15 -16.20 35.08
C ALA A 188 -13.21 -17.39 34.79
N SER A 189 -13.21 -17.88 33.54
CA SER A 189 -12.46 -19.05 33.12
C SER A 189 -11.13 -18.64 32.47
N TRP A 190 -10.04 -19.32 32.86
CA TRP A 190 -8.72 -19.17 32.25
C TRP A 190 -8.73 -19.35 30.72
N ARG A 191 -9.66 -20.14 30.19
CA ARG A 191 -9.82 -20.33 28.73
C ARG A 191 -10.13 -19.01 28.02
N TRP A 192 -11.04 -18.21 28.57
CA TRP A 192 -11.42 -16.92 27.97
C TRP A 192 -10.38 -15.83 28.25
N GLY A 193 -9.71 -15.86 29.41
CA GLY A 193 -8.57 -14.99 29.69
C GLY A 193 -7.39 -15.25 28.73
N GLY A 194 -7.07 -16.52 28.49
CA GLY A 194 -6.05 -16.94 27.53
C GLY A 194 -6.40 -16.55 26.09
N LEU A 195 -7.65 -16.80 25.66
CA LEU A 195 -8.11 -16.37 24.33
C LEU A 195 -8.04 -14.85 24.17
N LEU A 196 -8.47 -14.10 25.18
CA LEU A 196 -8.38 -12.63 25.17
C LEU A 196 -6.92 -12.18 25.03
N ALA A 197 -6.01 -12.72 25.85
CA ALA A 197 -4.59 -12.38 25.80
C ALA A 197 -3.95 -12.73 24.45
N ALA A 198 -4.20 -13.93 23.92
CA ALA A 198 -3.70 -14.35 22.62
C ALA A 198 -4.24 -13.46 21.49
N SER A 199 -5.54 -13.16 21.50
CA SER A 199 -6.15 -12.28 20.49
C SER A 199 -5.62 -10.85 20.54
N LEU A 200 -5.37 -10.29 21.74
CA LEU A 200 -4.77 -8.96 21.91
C LEU A 200 -3.28 -8.94 21.52
N ALA A 201 -2.53 -10.00 21.81
CA ALA A 201 -1.14 -10.13 21.38
C ALA A 201 -1.04 -10.20 19.85
N LEU A 202 -1.86 -11.04 19.22
CA LEU A 202 -1.97 -11.11 17.77
C LEU A 202 -2.44 -9.78 17.18
N LEU A 203 -3.37 -9.08 17.83
CA LEU A 203 -3.86 -7.79 17.39
C LEU A 203 -2.77 -6.71 17.45
N TYR A 204 -1.96 -6.71 18.52
CA TYR A 204 -0.77 -5.87 18.63
C TYR A 204 0.18 -6.11 17.46
N LEU A 205 0.56 -7.38 17.23
CA LEU A 205 1.42 -7.76 16.12
C LEU A 205 0.79 -7.47 14.76
N ALA A 206 -0.54 -7.56 14.63
CA ALA A 206 -1.25 -7.26 13.39
C ALA A 206 -1.20 -5.77 13.07
N HIS A 207 -1.62 -4.89 13.99
CA HIS A 207 -1.63 -3.46 13.70
C HIS A 207 -1.82 -2.59 14.97
N GLY A 208 -1.02 -1.54 15.12
CA GLY A 208 -1.03 -0.66 16.31
C GLY A 208 -2.36 0.07 16.53
N ILE A 209 -2.91 0.74 15.50
CA ILE A 209 -4.22 1.41 15.59
C ILE A 209 -5.35 0.42 15.92
N ALA A 210 -5.36 -0.75 15.28
CA ALA A 210 -6.35 -1.78 15.55
C ALA A 210 -6.25 -2.26 17.00
N PHE A 211 -5.04 -2.41 17.54
CA PHE A 211 -4.79 -2.74 18.94
C PHE A 211 -5.33 -1.71 19.92
N VAL A 212 -5.13 -0.41 19.67
CA VAL A 212 -5.70 0.65 20.52
C VAL A 212 -7.22 0.60 20.50
N ALA A 213 -7.82 0.51 19.30
CA ALA A 213 -9.28 0.42 19.15
C ALA A 213 -9.85 -0.82 19.85
N GLY A 214 -9.26 -1.99 19.63
CA GLY A 214 -9.68 -3.25 20.24
C GLY A 214 -9.53 -3.25 21.76
N SER A 215 -8.39 -2.76 22.27
CA SER A 215 -8.14 -2.65 23.70
C SER A 215 -9.15 -1.70 24.36
N GLY A 216 -9.48 -0.56 23.74
CA GLY A 216 -10.50 0.36 24.23
C GLY A 216 -11.89 -0.28 24.33
N LEU A 217 -12.31 -1.03 23.30
CA LEU A 217 -13.58 -1.75 23.32
C LEU A 217 -13.61 -2.88 24.36
N VAL A 218 -12.50 -3.62 24.49
CA VAL A 218 -12.34 -4.64 25.54
C VAL A 218 -12.46 -4.02 26.92
N LEU A 219 -11.72 -2.94 27.20
CA LEU A 219 -11.78 -2.25 28.49
C LEU A 219 -13.19 -1.76 28.81
N LEU A 220 -13.93 -1.23 27.83
CA LEU A 220 -15.32 -0.82 28.01
C LEU A 220 -16.23 -2.01 28.36
N VAL A 221 -16.07 -3.15 27.68
CA VAL A 221 -16.80 -4.38 28.03
C VAL A 221 -16.49 -4.81 29.46
N LEU A 222 -15.21 -4.84 29.82
CA LEU A 222 -14.78 -5.27 31.14
C LEU A 222 -15.23 -4.33 32.25
N ALA A 223 -15.18 -3.01 32.04
CA ALA A 223 -15.66 -2.01 32.99
C ALA A 223 -17.14 -2.22 33.35
N VAL A 224 -17.97 -2.60 32.38
CA VAL A 224 -19.41 -2.85 32.59
C VAL A 224 -19.67 -4.17 33.33
N TRP A 225 -18.79 -5.16 33.17
CA TRP A 225 -18.89 -6.47 33.84
C TRP A 225 -18.06 -6.60 35.12
N TRP A 226 -17.23 -5.61 35.43
CA TRP A 226 -16.37 -5.61 36.60
C TRP A 226 -17.18 -5.73 37.89
N ARG A 227 -16.86 -6.73 38.72
CA ARG A 227 -17.54 -6.98 40.00
C ARG A 227 -16.60 -7.26 41.17
N ARG A 228 -15.45 -7.90 40.92
CA ARG A 228 -14.55 -8.39 41.97
C ARG A 228 -13.08 -8.14 41.59
N PRO A 229 -12.28 -7.50 42.45
CA PRO A 229 -10.86 -7.26 42.18
C PRO A 229 -10.06 -8.53 41.87
N ARG A 230 -10.38 -9.66 42.53
CA ARG A 230 -9.73 -10.96 42.32
C ARG A 230 -9.84 -11.51 40.90
N ASP A 231 -10.85 -11.09 40.12
CA ASP A 231 -10.93 -11.50 38.72
C ASP A 231 -9.87 -10.78 37.85
N PHE A 232 -9.20 -9.73 38.36
CA PHE A 232 -8.09 -9.03 37.70
C PHE A 232 -6.95 -9.96 37.29
N VAL A 233 -6.65 -10.97 38.11
CA VAL A 233 -5.54 -11.92 37.88
C VAL A 233 -5.72 -12.65 36.54
N LYS A 234 -6.97 -12.87 36.10
CA LYS A 234 -7.27 -13.54 34.82
C LYS A 234 -7.09 -12.62 33.60
N PHE A 235 -6.96 -11.31 33.83
CA PHE A 235 -6.62 -10.31 32.81
C PHE A 235 -5.12 -10.02 32.75
N LEU A 236 -4.34 -10.43 33.75
CA LEU A 236 -2.92 -10.18 33.82
C LEU A 236 -2.16 -10.62 32.55
N PRO A 237 -2.49 -11.77 31.90
CA PRO A 237 -1.85 -12.12 30.62
C PRO A 237 -2.12 -11.11 29.50
N SER A 238 -3.28 -10.43 29.51
CA SER A 238 -3.59 -9.38 28.54
C SER A 238 -2.82 -8.08 28.81
N VAL A 239 -2.55 -7.76 30.08
CA VAL A 239 -1.73 -6.59 30.47
C VAL A 239 -0.32 -6.68 29.91
N GLY A 240 0.23 -7.90 29.79
CA GLY A 240 1.53 -8.13 29.16
C GLY A 240 1.64 -7.59 27.72
N THR A 241 0.52 -7.47 27.00
CA THR A 241 0.49 -6.91 25.64
C THR A 241 0.60 -5.37 25.60
N LEU A 242 0.31 -4.69 26.71
CA LEU A 242 0.44 -3.23 26.81
C LEU A 242 1.89 -2.78 26.95
N VAL A 243 2.75 -3.59 27.58
CA VAL A 243 4.17 -3.27 27.77
C VAL A 243 4.89 -3.01 26.44
N PRO A 244 4.90 -3.95 25.47
CA PRO A 244 5.57 -3.69 24.18
C PRO A 244 4.90 -2.55 23.41
N PHE A 245 3.57 -2.36 23.55
CA PHE A 245 2.88 -1.23 22.95
C PHE A 245 3.33 0.12 23.52
N VAL A 246 3.45 0.25 24.83
CA VAL A 246 3.91 1.50 25.47
C VAL A 246 5.35 1.81 25.07
N LEU A 247 6.24 0.81 25.07
CA LEU A 247 7.62 0.97 24.63
C LEU A 247 7.72 1.40 23.15
N TRP A 248 6.89 0.80 22.28
CA TRP A 248 6.82 1.20 20.89
C TRP A 248 6.21 2.60 20.71
N ALA A 249 5.14 2.91 21.43
CA ALA A 249 4.42 4.17 21.32
C ALA A 249 5.29 5.35 21.77
N ASP A 250 6.09 5.18 22.82
CA ASP A 250 7.05 6.19 23.28
C ASP A 250 8.10 6.49 22.20
N GLY A 251 8.70 5.45 21.63
CA GLY A 251 9.63 5.58 20.49
C GLY A 251 8.98 6.17 19.24
N PHE A 252 7.71 5.88 19.01
CA PHE A 252 6.94 6.42 17.88
C PHE A 252 6.63 7.92 18.07
N LEU A 253 6.14 8.31 19.25
CA LEU A 253 5.77 9.69 19.56
C LEU A 253 6.99 10.62 19.63
N SER A 254 8.12 10.12 20.14
CA SER A 254 9.38 10.86 20.16
C SER A 254 9.97 11.08 18.75
N ASN A 255 9.97 10.05 17.89
CA ASN A 255 10.54 10.14 16.53
C ASN A 255 9.68 10.92 15.53
N THR A 256 8.37 11.01 15.75
CA THR A 256 7.47 11.70 14.82
C THR A 256 7.42 13.22 14.99
N GLY A 257 8.15 13.77 15.97
CA GLY A 257 8.13 15.21 16.23
C GLY A 257 6.69 15.72 16.37
N ALA A 258 5.86 14.97 17.12
CA ALA A 258 4.39 15.05 17.16
C ALA A 258 3.81 16.47 17.32
N ALA A 259 4.61 17.44 17.76
CA ALA A 259 4.25 18.85 17.84
C ALA A 259 4.14 19.61 16.48
N ARG A 260 4.61 19.06 15.34
CA ARG A 260 4.67 19.82 14.06
C ARG A 260 3.74 19.32 12.94
N HIS A 261 2.95 18.29 13.17
CA HIS A 261 2.09 17.74 12.12
C HIS A 261 0.66 18.25 12.25
N ALA A 262 0.17 18.93 11.20
CA ALA A 262 -1.21 19.36 11.12
C ALA A 262 -2.14 18.14 11.21
N HIS A 263 -2.90 18.05 12.30
CA HIS A 263 -3.98 17.07 12.42
C HIS A 263 -5.11 17.49 11.48
N PHE A 264 -5.38 16.69 10.46
CA PHE A 264 -6.48 16.97 9.56
C PHE A 264 -7.78 16.36 10.09
N PHE A 265 -8.61 17.19 10.73
CA PHE A 265 -9.97 16.82 11.09
C PHE A 265 -10.92 17.17 9.95
N PRO A 266 -11.50 16.18 9.24
CA PRO A 266 -12.50 16.45 8.23
C PRO A 266 -13.76 17.06 8.86
N SER A 267 -14.46 17.93 8.13
CA SER A 267 -15.77 18.41 8.55
C SER A 267 -16.78 17.26 8.66
N LEU A 268 -17.78 17.40 9.54
CA LEU A 268 -18.82 16.39 9.74
C LEU A 268 -19.44 15.91 8.41
N LEU A 269 -19.80 16.84 7.52
CA LEU A 269 -20.36 16.51 6.21
C LEU A 269 -19.40 15.71 5.33
N ARG A 270 -18.10 16.04 5.35
CA ARG A 270 -17.08 15.29 4.60
C ARG A 270 -16.89 13.89 5.19
N SER A 271 -16.88 13.75 6.51
CA SER A 271 -16.85 12.45 7.19
C SER A 271 -18.06 11.61 6.80
N LEU A 272 -19.27 12.17 6.89
CA LEU A 272 -20.50 11.47 6.48
C LEU A 272 -20.45 10.98 5.02
N LYS A 273 -20.01 11.83 4.08
CA LYS A 273 -19.82 11.42 2.68
C LYS A 273 -18.80 10.30 2.53
N SER A 274 -17.71 10.36 3.31
CA SER A 274 -16.65 9.35 3.26
C SER A 274 -17.00 8.05 3.99
N PHE A 275 -18.02 8.02 4.86
CA PHE A 275 -18.38 6.84 5.63
C PHE A 275 -18.72 5.65 4.72
N TYR A 276 -19.59 5.88 3.73
CA TYR A 276 -19.89 4.89 2.69
C TYR A 276 -18.63 4.52 1.90
N GLY A 277 -17.90 5.56 1.45
CA GLY A 277 -16.64 5.45 0.72
C GLY A 277 -15.58 4.55 1.38
N TRP A 278 -15.56 4.48 2.72
CA TRP A 278 -14.61 3.65 3.47
C TRP A 278 -15.16 2.29 3.88
N SER A 279 -16.48 2.11 3.88
CA SER A 279 -17.12 0.92 4.43
C SER A 279 -17.53 -0.11 3.40
N MET A 280 -17.93 0.30 2.20
CA MET A 280 -18.45 -0.60 1.16
C MET A 280 -17.96 -0.26 -0.25
N ASP A 281 -17.36 0.91 -0.47
CA ASP A 281 -17.09 1.45 -1.81
C ASP A 281 -15.76 0.97 -2.43
N MET A 282 -15.76 -0.26 -2.95
CA MET A 282 -14.58 -0.95 -3.48
C MET A 282 -14.57 -0.95 -5.02
N PHE A 283 -15.67 -1.37 -5.65
CA PHE A 283 -15.83 -1.47 -7.09
C PHE A 283 -16.38 -0.18 -7.69
N ARG A 284 -16.07 0.08 -8.97
CA ARG A 284 -16.59 1.27 -9.67
C ARG A 284 -18.01 1.08 -10.20
N GLY A 285 -18.38 -0.17 -10.53
CA GLY A 285 -19.74 -0.50 -10.95
C GLY A 285 -20.76 -0.36 -9.81
N PRO A 286 -22.07 -0.47 -10.10
CA PRO A 286 -23.14 -0.30 -9.11
C PRO A 286 -23.23 -1.44 -8.07
N LEU A 287 -22.30 -2.39 -8.10
CA LEU A 287 -22.35 -3.62 -7.31
C LEU A 287 -22.39 -3.31 -5.81
N ASP A 288 -21.55 -2.39 -5.34
CA ASP A 288 -21.45 -2.03 -3.92
C ASP A 288 -22.64 -1.20 -3.45
N GLU A 289 -23.16 -0.31 -4.29
CA GLU A 289 -24.38 0.46 -4.02
C GLU A 289 -25.57 -0.50 -3.87
N ILE A 290 -25.73 -1.44 -4.80
CA ILE A 290 -26.80 -2.46 -4.74
C ILE A 290 -26.65 -3.33 -3.49
N ALA A 291 -25.45 -3.86 -3.22
CA ALA A 291 -25.19 -4.70 -2.06
C ALA A 291 -25.47 -3.95 -0.74
N SER A 292 -25.09 -2.67 -0.67
CA SER A 292 -25.33 -1.82 0.50
C SER A 292 -26.81 -1.52 0.70
N CYS A 293 -27.56 -1.23 -0.38
CA CYS A 293 -29.01 -1.04 -0.33
C CYS A 293 -29.73 -2.32 0.14
N VAL A 294 -29.35 -3.49 -0.39
CA VAL A 294 -29.90 -4.78 0.03
C VAL A 294 -29.58 -5.06 1.50
N LEU A 295 -28.33 -4.86 1.91
CA LEU A 295 -27.89 -5.04 3.30
C LEU A 295 -28.68 -4.13 4.26
N LEU A 296 -28.84 -2.86 3.91
CA LEU A 296 -29.61 -1.89 4.68
C LEU A 296 -31.08 -2.28 4.76
N ALA A 297 -31.71 -2.66 3.64
CA ALA A 297 -33.12 -3.08 3.59
C ALA A 297 -33.37 -4.32 4.47
N VAL A 298 -32.50 -5.34 4.36
CA VAL A 298 -32.56 -6.55 5.19
C VAL A 298 -32.36 -6.19 6.66
N TRP A 299 -31.39 -5.33 6.98
CA TRP A 299 -31.13 -4.89 8.35
C TRP A 299 -32.33 -4.14 8.95
N VAL A 300 -32.92 -3.17 8.22
CA VAL A 300 -34.12 -2.44 8.64
C VAL A 300 -35.29 -3.40 8.86
N ALA A 301 -35.53 -4.32 7.92
CA ALA A 301 -36.58 -5.33 8.06
C ALA A 301 -36.39 -6.18 9.32
N LEU A 302 -35.16 -6.61 9.62
CA LEU A 302 -34.83 -7.35 10.84
C LEU A 302 -35.03 -6.52 12.11
N ILE A 303 -34.71 -5.22 12.09
CA ILE A 303 -34.98 -4.31 13.22
C ILE A 303 -36.48 -4.15 13.45
N VAL A 304 -37.27 -3.91 12.40
CA VAL A 304 -38.74 -3.76 12.49
C VAL A 304 -39.37 -5.05 13.03
N LEU A 305 -39.01 -6.21 12.47
CA LEU A 305 -39.47 -7.51 12.95
C LEU A 305 -39.04 -7.81 14.40
N SER A 306 -37.93 -7.22 14.86
CA SER A 306 -37.48 -7.33 16.25
C SER A 306 -38.28 -6.45 17.22
N ARG A 307 -38.95 -5.39 16.74
CA ARG A 307 -39.75 -4.46 17.57
C ARG A 307 -41.20 -4.91 17.73
N VAL A 308 -41.88 -5.25 16.63
CA VAL A 308 -43.32 -5.63 16.61
C VAL A 308 -43.67 -6.68 17.67
N ARG A 309 -42.73 -7.59 17.98
CA ARG A 309 -42.96 -8.68 18.95
C ARG A 309 -42.57 -8.38 20.39
N ARG A 310 -41.87 -7.27 20.68
CA ARG A 310 -41.62 -6.87 22.08
C ARG A 310 -42.89 -6.36 22.73
N ASP A 311 -43.73 -5.68 21.95
CA ASP A 311 -44.98 -5.11 22.42
C ASP A 311 -45.99 -6.19 22.84
N GLU A 312 -45.87 -7.40 22.29
CA GLU A 312 -46.68 -8.57 22.65
C GLU A 312 -46.18 -9.30 23.92
N ALA A 313 -44.94 -9.11 24.38
CA ALA A 313 -44.27 -10.07 25.25
C ALA A 313 -44.04 -9.68 26.73
N ALA A 314 -44.14 -8.41 27.12
CA ALA A 314 -44.18 -7.91 28.52
C ALA A 314 -43.73 -6.43 28.58
N PRO A 315 -44.14 -5.65 29.59
CA PRO A 315 -43.66 -4.29 29.80
C PRO A 315 -42.12 -4.22 29.84
N LEU A 316 -41.56 -3.19 29.19
CA LEU A 316 -40.13 -2.91 28.97
C LEU A 316 -39.24 -2.93 30.23
N PHE A 317 -39.83 -2.93 31.42
CA PHE A 317 -39.13 -3.14 32.67
C PHE A 317 -39.36 -4.58 33.14
N PRO A 318 -38.28 -5.40 33.26
CA PRO A 318 -38.35 -6.63 34.04
C PRO A 318 -39.05 -6.32 35.37
N GLY A 319 -40.00 -7.15 35.80
CA GLY A 319 -40.71 -6.94 37.08
C GLY A 319 -39.76 -6.64 38.24
N SER A 320 -38.56 -7.20 38.19
CA SER A 320 -37.48 -6.92 39.15
C SER A 320 -37.00 -5.47 39.22
N LEU A 321 -37.00 -4.70 38.12
CA LEU A 321 -36.70 -3.25 38.15
C LEU A 321 -37.85 -2.45 38.76
N ARG A 322 -39.10 -2.89 38.55
CA ARG A 322 -40.27 -2.26 39.15
C ARG A 322 -40.31 -2.51 40.66
N GLU A 323 -39.97 -3.73 41.08
CA GLU A 323 -39.81 -4.11 42.48
C GLU A 323 -38.63 -3.38 43.14
N THR A 324 -37.49 -3.20 42.47
CA THR A 324 -36.38 -2.41 43.04
C THR A 324 -36.70 -0.92 43.11
N ALA A 325 -37.41 -0.36 42.13
CA ALA A 325 -37.85 1.03 42.17
C ALA A 325 -38.90 1.25 43.29
N GLN A 326 -39.84 0.33 43.46
CA GLN A 326 -40.83 0.37 44.55
C GLN A 326 -40.18 0.15 45.93
N GLY A 327 -39.23 -0.78 46.03
CA GLY A 327 -38.45 -0.98 47.25
C GLY A 327 -37.56 0.22 47.62
N ALA A 328 -37.01 0.92 46.62
CA ALA A 328 -36.24 2.15 46.83
C ALA A 328 -37.11 3.34 47.24
N ALA A 329 -38.40 3.35 46.87
CA ALA A 329 -39.35 4.34 47.34
C ALA A 329 -39.77 4.10 48.80
N GLY A 330 -39.75 2.84 49.27
CA GLY A 330 -40.06 2.47 50.66
C GLY A 330 -38.87 2.50 51.63
N ALA A 331 -37.63 2.45 51.14
CA ALA A 331 -36.44 2.59 51.97
C ALA A 331 -36.25 4.06 52.37
N GLY A 332 -36.31 4.36 53.66
CA GLY A 332 -36.27 5.72 54.23
C GLY A 332 -35.13 6.62 53.73
N ASN A 333 -35.26 7.92 53.99
CA ASN A 333 -34.54 9.08 53.43
C ASN A 333 -33.00 9.09 53.40
N ALA A 334 -32.29 7.98 53.65
CA ALA A 334 -30.84 7.92 53.55
C ALA A 334 -30.37 8.15 52.09
N PRO A 335 -29.71 9.27 51.76
CA PRO A 335 -29.32 9.61 50.39
C PRO A 335 -28.34 8.59 49.76
N SER A 336 -27.60 7.84 50.57
CA SER A 336 -26.65 6.81 50.11
C SER A 336 -27.31 5.60 49.46
N SER A 337 -28.53 5.22 49.86
CA SER A 337 -29.25 4.05 49.29
C SER A 337 -29.78 4.33 47.88
N ARG A 338 -30.23 5.57 47.62
CA ARG A 338 -30.75 6.02 46.32
C ARG A 338 -29.64 6.07 45.27
N ILE A 339 -28.46 6.60 45.61
CA ILE A 339 -27.31 6.67 44.69
C ILE A 339 -26.88 5.27 44.25
N LEU A 340 -26.81 4.32 45.18
CA LEU A 340 -26.47 2.93 44.89
C LEU A 340 -27.53 2.24 44.00
N ALA A 341 -28.82 2.52 44.20
CA ALA A 341 -29.89 1.97 43.39
C ALA A 341 -29.88 2.51 41.94
N VAL A 342 -29.67 3.82 41.77
CA VAL A 342 -29.52 4.44 40.43
C VAL A 342 -28.29 3.87 39.71
N GLY A 343 -27.15 3.78 40.41
CA GLY A 343 -25.93 3.20 39.85
C GLY A 343 -26.11 1.74 39.40
N ARG A 344 -26.78 0.90 40.21
CA ARG A 344 -27.10 -0.49 39.83
C ARG A 344 -28.01 -0.57 38.61
N THR A 345 -29.03 0.28 38.53
CA THR A 345 -29.96 0.34 37.40
C THR A 345 -29.25 0.76 36.12
N ALA A 346 -28.40 1.80 36.18
CA ALA A 346 -27.59 2.27 35.07
C ALA A 346 -26.64 1.16 34.56
N ILE A 347 -25.95 0.44 35.46
CA ILE A 347 -25.08 -0.68 35.07
C ILE A 347 -25.87 -1.80 34.39
N LEU A 348 -27.07 -2.13 34.88
CA LEU A 348 -27.94 -3.14 34.25
C LEU A 348 -28.39 -2.70 32.85
N MET A 349 -28.76 -1.43 32.67
CA MET A 349 -29.07 -0.86 31.36
C MET A 349 -27.86 -0.91 30.42
N CYS A 350 -26.68 -0.49 30.90
CA CYS A 350 -25.43 -0.57 30.14
C CYS A 350 -25.12 -2.01 29.72
N ARG A 351 -25.30 -3.00 30.61
CA ARG A 351 -25.12 -4.42 30.26
C ARG A 351 -26.07 -4.89 29.17
N HIS A 352 -27.32 -4.42 29.22
CA HIS A 352 -28.35 -4.79 28.25
C HIS A 352 -28.13 -4.16 26.87
N HIS A 353 -27.55 -2.96 26.84
CA HIS A 353 -27.27 -2.15 25.65
C HIS A 353 -25.78 -2.06 25.31
N LEU A 354 -24.96 -2.96 25.83
CA LEU A 354 -23.51 -2.85 25.72
C LEU A 354 -23.04 -2.89 24.26
N LEU A 355 -23.67 -3.71 23.42
CA LEU A 355 -23.34 -3.79 21.99
C LEU A 355 -23.65 -2.47 21.27
N GLU A 356 -24.82 -1.89 21.57
CA GLU A 356 -25.25 -0.60 21.05
C GLU A 356 -24.31 0.52 21.53
N LEU A 357 -23.90 0.51 22.80
CA LEU A 357 -22.91 1.43 23.36
C LEU A 357 -21.55 1.31 22.66
N LEU A 358 -21.04 0.09 22.44
CA LEU A 358 -19.80 -0.14 21.69
C LEU A 358 -19.89 0.45 20.27
N THR A 359 -21.05 0.32 19.63
CA THR A 359 -21.30 0.87 18.28
C THR A 359 -21.24 2.40 18.31
N VAL A 360 -21.93 3.03 19.27
CA VAL A 360 -21.94 4.49 19.43
C VAL A 360 -20.55 5.02 19.76
N VAL A 361 -19.81 4.38 20.66
CA VAL A 361 -18.44 4.79 21.01
C VAL A 361 -17.51 4.69 19.79
N THR A 362 -17.62 3.61 19.01
CA THR A 362 -16.83 3.46 17.78
C THR A 362 -17.19 4.51 16.73
N LEU A 363 -18.48 4.83 16.57
CA LEU A 363 -18.94 5.88 15.68
C LEU A 363 -18.49 7.28 16.13
N SER A 364 -18.54 7.56 17.43
CA SER A 364 -18.02 8.81 17.98
C SER A 364 -16.52 8.93 17.75
N ALA A 365 -15.76 7.85 17.94
CA ALA A 365 -14.33 7.81 17.65
C ALA A 365 -14.03 8.08 16.16
N TYR A 366 -14.87 7.61 15.24
CA TYR A 366 -14.74 7.92 13.81
C TYR A 366 -14.78 9.43 13.53
N PHE A 367 -15.67 10.16 14.19
CA PHE A 367 -15.78 11.62 14.04
C PHE A 367 -14.77 12.40 14.86
N ALA A 368 -14.30 11.84 15.99
CA ALA A 368 -13.39 12.51 16.90
C ALA A 368 -11.90 12.30 16.58
N LEU A 369 -11.54 11.24 15.84
CA LEU A 369 -10.16 10.99 15.43
C LEU A 369 -9.80 11.76 14.16
N PRO A 370 -8.55 12.22 14.03
CA PRO A 370 -8.09 12.85 12.80
C PRO A 370 -8.14 11.85 11.65
N ARG A 371 -8.33 12.35 10.43
CA ARG A 371 -8.21 11.50 9.22
C ARG A 371 -6.76 11.10 9.00
N ASP A 372 -5.83 12.02 9.20
CA ASP A 372 -4.40 11.82 8.99
C ASP A 372 -3.60 12.39 10.17
N MET A 373 -2.54 11.69 10.58
CA MET A 373 -1.59 12.10 11.63
C MET A 373 -0.17 12.09 11.04
N GLY A 374 0.24 13.21 10.46
CA GLY A 374 1.54 13.33 9.77
C GLY A 374 1.65 12.38 8.57
N TYR A 375 2.57 11.43 8.66
CA TYR A 375 2.74 10.38 7.64
C TYR A 375 1.71 9.25 7.77
N ILE A 376 1.10 9.05 8.95
CA ILE A 376 0.05 8.05 9.12
C ILE A 376 -1.22 8.58 8.46
N LYS A 377 -1.57 8.02 7.31
CA LYS A 377 -2.82 8.32 6.62
C LYS A 377 -3.96 7.42 7.08
N ILE A 378 -5.20 7.85 6.86
CA ILE A 378 -6.41 7.02 6.94
C ILE A 378 -6.69 6.53 8.38
N VAL A 379 -6.38 7.30 9.42
CA VAL A 379 -6.57 6.93 10.84
C VAL A 379 -8.04 6.73 11.16
N GLY A 380 -8.86 7.79 11.18
CA GLY A 380 -10.29 7.69 11.46
C GLY A 380 -11.04 6.83 10.43
N ALA A 381 -10.63 6.92 9.16
CA ALA A 381 -11.22 6.20 8.02
C ALA A 381 -11.19 4.66 8.12
N ARG A 382 -10.49 4.09 9.10
CA ARG A 382 -10.49 2.66 9.41
C ARG A 382 -11.69 2.18 10.23
N LEU A 383 -12.38 3.08 10.93
CA LEU A 383 -13.46 2.75 11.86
C LEU A 383 -14.85 2.46 11.24
N PRO A 384 -15.24 2.98 10.06
CA PRO A 384 -16.56 2.72 9.48
C PRO A 384 -16.92 1.24 9.33
N VAL A 385 -15.98 0.40 8.88
CA VAL A 385 -16.18 -1.05 8.76
C VAL A 385 -16.47 -1.67 10.14
N LEU A 386 -15.75 -1.25 11.18
CA LEU A 386 -15.99 -1.73 12.54
C LEU A 386 -17.36 -1.28 13.09
N VAL A 387 -17.80 -0.06 12.77
CA VAL A 387 -19.15 0.42 13.10
C VAL A 387 -20.20 -0.47 12.44
N LEU A 388 -20.10 -0.75 11.14
CA LEU A 388 -21.05 -1.61 10.43
C LEU A 388 -21.06 -3.04 10.99
N CYS A 389 -19.88 -3.60 11.30
CA CYS A 389 -19.74 -4.89 11.96
C CYS A 389 -20.53 -4.98 13.27
N LEU A 390 -20.49 -3.95 14.11
CA LEU A 390 -21.28 -3.93 15.36
C LEU A 390 -22.77 -3.68 15.08
N LEU A 391 -23.08 -2.83 14.09
CA LEU A 391 -24.44 -2.45 13.71
C LEU A 391 -25.25 -3.63 13.17
N VAL A 392 -24.65 -4.51 12.34
CA VAL A 392 -25.35 -5.70 11.79
C VAL A 392 -25.82 -6.68 12.89
N LEU A 393 -25.27 -6.58 14.10
CA LEU A 393 -25.64 -7.40 15.26
C LEU A 393 -26.74 -6.77 16.14
N TRP A 394 -27.19 -5.55 15.84
CA TRP A 394 -28.26 -4.88 16.59
C TRP A 394 -29.62 -5.59 16.58
N PRO A 395 -30.08 -6.23 15.47
CA PRO A 395 -31.35 -6.92 15.47
C PRO A 395 -31.43 -8.02 16.54
N ARG A 396 -32.64 -8.24 17.05
CA ARG A 396 -32.96 -9.34 17.98
C ARG A 396 -34.13 -10.14 17.41
N PRO A 397 -33.94 -10.88 16.30
CA PRO A 397 -34.99 -11.69 15.69
C PRO A 397 -35.27 -12.88 16.62
N SER A 398 -35.99 -12.65 17.71
CA SER A 398 -36.01 -13.55 18.85
C SER A 398 -36.78 -14.84 18.56
N ARG A 399 -37.70 -14.87 17.58
CA ARG A 399 -38.54 -16.06 17.33
C ARG A 399 -39.08 -16.16 15.89
N LEU A 400 -38.30 -15.95 14.83
CA LEU A 400 -38.76 -16.39 13.49
C LEU A 400 -39.03 -17.90 13.56
N GLY A 401 -40.29 -18.32 13.54
CA GLY A 401 -40.69 -19.72 13.75
C GLY A 401 -40.71 -20.50 12.44
N GLY A 402 -40.42 -21.81 12.52
CA GLY A 402 -40.63 -22.76 11.43
C GLY A 402 -39.97 -22.37 10.10
N TRP A 403 -40.72 -22.56 9.02
CA TRP A 403 -40.27 -22.40 7.63
C TRP A 403 -39.79 -20.97 7.29
N ARG A 404 -40.36 -19.92 7.91
CA ARG A 404 -39.98 -18.52 7.63
C ARG A 404 -38.52 -18.25 7.98
N ARG A 405 -38.02 -18.85 9.07
CA ARG A 405 -36.60 -18.76 9.44
C ARG A 405 -35.74 -19.45 8.40
N THR A 406 -36.11 -20.68 8.03
CA THR A 406 -35.39 -21.46 7.02
C THR A 406 -35.33 -20.72 5.69
N ALA A 407 -36.45 -20.16 5.23
CA ALA A 407 -36.52 -19.37 4.00
C ALA A 407 -35.67 -18.09 4.08
N ALA A 408 -35.73 -17.35 5.20
CA ALA A 408 -34.91 -16.15 5.39
C ALA A 408 -33.40 -16.47 5.42
N VAL A 409 -33.01 -17.56 6.09
CA VAL A 409 -31.62 -18.03 6.13
C VAL A 409 -31.17 -18.49 4.74
N ALA A 410 -31.98 -19.31 4.06
CA ALA A 410 -31.67 -19.77 2.70
C ALA A 410 -31.53 -18.60 1.72
N GLY A 411 -32.42 -17.62 1.79
CA GLY A 411 -32.33 -16.38 1.00
C GLY A 411 -31.07 -15.56 1.31
N ALA A 412 -30.70 -15.43 2.59
CA ALA A 412 -29.46 -14.75 2.98
C ALA A 412 -28.22 -15.49 2.49
N VAL A 413 -28.20 -16.83 2.59
CA VAL A 413 -27.11 -17.65 2.05
C VAL A 413 -27.01 -17.49 0.53
N ALA A 414 -28.12 -17.61 -0.19
CA ALA A 414 -28.15 -17.44 -1.64
C ALA A 414 -27.67 -16.04 -2.06
N ALA A 415 -28.10 -14.98 -1.36
CA ALA A 415 -27.66 -13.62 -1.62
C ALA A 415 -26.16 -13.43 -1.40
N VAL A 416 -25.59 -13.97 -0.32
CA VAL A 416 -24.14 -13.92 -0.05
C VAL A 416 -23.35 -14.68 -1.11
N LEU A 417 -23.82 -15.87 -1.50
CA LEU A 417 -23.16 -16.66 -2.54
C LEU A 417 -23.22 -15.97 -3.90
N ALA A 418 -24.36 -15.40 -4.27
CA ALA A 418 -24.50 -14.62 -5.49
C ALA A 418 -23.58 -13.39 -5.48
N TYR A 419 -23.50 -12.68 -4.35
CA TYR A 419 -22.60 -11.55 -4.18
C TYR A 419 -21.13 -11.96 -4.34
N ALA A 420 -20.70 -13.06 -3.70
CA ALA A 420 -19.34 -13.57 -3.83
C ALA A 420 -18.99 -13.94 -5.29
N GLN A 421 -19.95 -14.48 -6.06
CA GLN A 421 -19.77 -14.74 -7.49
C GLN A 421 -19.62 -13.46 -8.31
N LEU A 422 -20.45 -12.44 -8.04
CA LEU A 422 -20.34 -11.13 -8.72
C LEU A 422 -19.01 -10.46 -8.41
N VAL A 423 -18.55 -10.51 -7.15
CA VAL A 423 -17.23 -10.02 -6.77
C VAL A 423 -16.13 -10.78 -7.50
N HIS A 424 -16.20 -12.11 -7.59
CA HIS A 424 -15.22 -12.87 -8.35
C HIS A 424 -15.17 -12.44 -9.82
N ALA A 425 -16.32 -12.18 -10.45
CA ALA A 425 -16.41 -11.69 -11.81
C ALA A 425 -15.72 -10.32 -11.98
N GLU A 426 -15.93 -9.38 -11.05
CA GLU A 426 -15.25 -8.07 -11.08
C GLU A 426 -13.73 -8.19 -10.88
N LEU A 427 -13.28 -9.04 -9.95
CA LEU A 427 -11.84 -9.29 -9.75
C LEU A 427 -11.19 -9.93 -10.99
N ARG A 428 -11.89 -10.85 -11.67
CA ARG A 428 -11.44 -11.47 -12.93
C ARG A 428 -11.45 -10.48 -14.09
N ARG A 429 -12.44 -9.58 -14.13
CA ARG A 429 -12.49 -8.47 -15.08
C ARG A 429 -11.30 -7.55 -14.92
N PHE A 430 -10.92 -7.22 -13.69
CA PHE A 430 -9.68 -6.49 -13.41
C PHE A 430 -8.45 -7.24 -13.91
N GLU A 431 -8.28 -8.50 -13.52
CA GLU A 431 -7.13 -9.29 -13.93
C GLU A 431 -6.98 -9.35 -15.46
N SER A 432 -8.07 -9.62 -16.18
CA SER A 432 -8.04 -9.70 -17.65
C SER A 432 -7.86 -8.34 -18.32
N THR A 433 -8.56 -7.30 -17.85
CA THR A 433 -8.57 -5.98 -18.51
C THR A 433 -7.33 -5.18 -18.15
N VAL A 434 -6.89 -5.23 -16.90
CA VAL A 434 -5.92 -4.29 -16.31
C VAL A 434 -4.55 -4.91 -16.04
N ILE A 435 -4.48 -6.21 -15.78
CA ILE A 435 -3.19 -6.91 -15.74
C ILE A 435 -2.87 -7.43 -17.14
N GLY A 436 -3.82 -8.09 -17.79
CA GLY A 436 -3.70 -8.54 -19.17
C GLY A 436 -2.42 -9.35 -19.39
N ARG A 437 -1.60 -8.94 -20.38
CA ARG A 437 -0.34 -9.62 -20.70
C ARG A 437 0.88 -9.19 -19.87
N LEU A 438 0.71 -8.37 -18.83
CA LEU A 438 1.83 -7.96 -17.97
C LEU A 438 2.72 -9.14 -17.51
N PRO A 439 2.18 -10.29 -17.08
CA PRO A 439 3.02 -11.41 -16.67
C PRO A 439 3.93 -11.95 -17.79
N GLN A 440 3.48 -11.94 -19.05
CA GLN A 440 4.28 -12.34 -20.20
C GLN A 440 5.38 -11.30 -20.47
N VAL A 441 5.05 -10.01 -20.39
CA VAL A 441 6.01 -8.90 -20.55
C VAL A 441 7.12 -8.99 -19.52
N LEU A 442 6.74 -9.19 -18.26
CA LEU A 442 7.68 -9.27 -17.14
C LEU A 442 8.66 -10.46 -17.29
N ARG A 443 8.25 -11.57 -17.90
CA ARG A 443 9.15 -12.70 -18.20
C ARG A 443 10.18 -12.41 -19.29
N THR A 444 9.97 -11.38 -20.11
CA THR A 444 10.94 -10.98 -21.15
C THR A 444 12.04 -10.08 -20.59
N LEU A 445 11.87 -9.55 -19.37
CA LEU A 445 12.85 -8.65 -18.78
C LEU A 445 14.12 -9.42 -18.40
N PRO A 446 15.31 -8.81 -18.57
CA PRO A 446 16.51 -9.34 -17.95
C PRO A 446 16.29 -9.39 -16.44
N SER A 447 16.67 -10.49 -15.78
CA SER A 447 16.60 -10.65 -14.32
C SER A 447 18.02 -10.85 -13.76
N PRO A 448 18.35 -10.26 -12.60
CA PRO A 448 17.52 -9.39 -11.76
C PRO A 448 17.59 -7.91 -12.19
N VAL A 449 16.48 -7.17 -12.03
CA VAL A 449 16.34 -5.74 -12.34
C VAL A 449 15.54 -5.00 -11.29
N VAL A 450 15.88 -3.74 -11.04
CA VAL A 450 15.06 -2.82 -10.26
C VAL A 450 13.96 -2.27 -11.16
N ILE A 451 12.71 -2.66 -10.93
CA ILE A 451 11.60 -2.25 -11.78
C ILE A 451 10.90 -1.03 -11.18
N GLY A 452 10.69 0.01 -12.00
CA GLY A 452 9.76 1.09 -11.74
C GLY A 452 8.44 0.81 -12.46
N PHE A 453 7.31 1.04 -11.79
CA PHE A 453 6.00 0.92 -12.43
C PHE A 453 5.35 2.29 -12.52
N ASP A 454 5.08 2.73 -13.75
CA ASP A 454 4.30 3.94 -14.00
C ASP A 454 2.94 3.53 -14.55
N VAL A 455 2.03 3.31 -13.63
CA VAL A 455 0.66 3.05 -13.97
C VAL A 455 -0.06 4.39 -14.09
N GLY A 456 0.09 5.04 -15.25
CA GLY A 456 -0.56 6.31 -15.53
C GLY A 456 -2.07 6.23 -15.27
N ASP A 457 -2.68 7.38 -14.95
CA ASP A 457 -4.11 7.55 -14.70
C ASP A 457 -4.93 7.38 -16.00
N SER A 458 -4.77 6.23 -16.65
CA SER A 458 -5.45 5.90 -17.89
C SER A 458 -6.92 5.64 -17.59
N GLU A 459 -7.79 6.07 -18.50
CA GLU A 459 -9.23 5.81 -18.46
C GLU A 459 -9.55 4.32 -18.23
N ILE A 460 -8.63 3.42 -18.62
CA ILE A 460 -8.73 1.97 -18.40
C ILE A 460 -8.73 1.63 -16.90
N PHE A 461 -7.81 2.19 -16.10
CA PHE A 461 -7.78 1.94 -14.66
C PHE A 461 -8.99 2.52 -13.99
N GLN A 462 -9.26 3.78 -14.32
CA GLN A 462 -10.42 4.47 -13.85
C GLN A 462 -11.65 3.60 -14.13
N GLY A 463 -11.87 3.07 -15.33
CA GLY A 463 -13.03 2.25 -15.67
C GLY A 463 -13.24 0.98 -14.84
N VAL A 464 -12.21 0.44 -14.17
CA VAL A 464 -12.28 -0.88 -13.51
C VAL A 464 -12.10 -0.81 -12.00
N THR A 465 -11.22 0.06 -11.48
CA THR A 465 -10.95 0.19 -10.04
C THR A 465 -11.08 1.62 -9.57
N ARG A 466 -11.49 1.81 -8.31
CA ARG A 466 -11.54 3.14 -7.68
C ARG A 466 -10.20 3.55 -7.06
N SER A 467 -9.32 2.59 -6.75
CA SER A 467 -7.96 2.88 -6.28
C SER A 467 -6.95 2.86 -7.42
N SER A 468 -5.95 3.73 -7.29
CA SER A 468 -4.72 3.67 -8.06
C SER A 468 -3.95 2.41 -7.70
N ILE A 469 -3.53 1.63 -8.69
CA ILE A 469 -2.93 0.30 -8.45
C ILE A 469 -1.39 0.32 -8.41
N TRP A 470 -0.81 1.34 -7.76
CA TRP A 470 0.63 1.62 -7.77
C TRP A 470 1.52 0.40 -7.49
N HIS A 471 1.07 -0.53 -6.63
CA HIS A 471 1.88 -1.67 -6.24
C HIS A 471 1.39 -3.02 -6.76
N ALA A 472 0.27 -3.09 -7.50
CA ALA A 472 -0.21 -4.37 -8.05
C ALA A 472 0.83 -5.06 -8.96
N PRO A 473 1.64 -4.35 -9.76
CA PRO A 473 2.69 -4.97 -10.56
C PRO A 473 3.87 -5.57 -9.76
N LYS A 474 3.98 -5.31 -8.46
CA LYS A 474 5.00 -5.96 -7.59
C LYS A 474 4.72 -7.44 -7.36
N LEU A 475 3.44 -7.82 -7.39
CA LEU A 475 3.03 -9.22 -7.23
C LEU A 475 3.59 -10.13 -8.33
N PRO A 476 3.48 -9.82 -9.63
CA PRO A 476 4.15 -10.59 -10.66
C PRO A 476 5.68 -10.46 -10.60
N ALA A 477 6.23 -9.31 -10.21
CA ALA A 477 7.69 -9.16 -10.06
C ALA A 477 8.26 -10.13 -9.01
N ALA A 478 7.62 -10.25 -7.85
CA ALA A 478 7.97 -11.23 -6.82
C ALA A 478 7.81 -12.68 -7.31
N ARG A 479 6.76 -12.96 -8.09
CA ARG A 479 6.49 -14.30 -8.64
C ARG A 479 7.53 -14.76 -9.68
N TYR A 480 8.13 -13.83 -10.41
CA TYR A 480 9.07 -14.11 -11.50
C TYR A 480 10.53 -13.80 -11.13
N ASP A 481 10.82 -13.62 -9.85
CA ASP A 481 12.18 -13.36 -9.34
C ASP A 481 12.87 -12.21 -10.05
N LEU A 482 12.12 -11.15 -10.37
CA LEU A 482 12.65 -10.06 -11.20
C LEU A 482 13.45 -9.02 -10.43
N GLY A 483 13.45 -9.05 -9.08
CA GLY A 483 14.21 -8.11 -8.23
C GLY A 483 13.33 -7.23 -7.32
N VAL A 484 13.85 -6.06 -6.90
CA VAL A 484 13.17 -5.09 -6.01
C VAL A 484 12.41 -4.10 -6.88
N VAL A 485 11.24 -3.68 -6.42
CA VAL A 485 10.49 -2.59 -7.03
C VAL A 485 10.73 -1.35 -6.18
N GLY A 486 11.19 -0.25 -6.79
CA GLY A 486 11.80 0.91 -6.09
C GLY A 486 10.88 1.77 -5.22
N ASP A 487 9.69 1.29 -4.86
CA ASP A 487 8.78 1.92 -3.90
C ASP A 487 8.38 0.93 -2.79
N SER A 488 9.36 0.20 -2.25
CA SER A 488 9.11 -0.83 -1.24
C SER A 488 8.66 -0.22 0.10
N PHE A 489 7.79 -0.92 0.83
CA PHE A 489 7.49 -0.56 2.22
C PHE A 489 8.66 -0.81 3.18
N ALA A 490 9.77 -1.42 2.71
CA ALA A 490 10.97 -1.57 3.51
C ALA A 490 11.53 -0.21 3.98
N GLY A 491 12.08 -0.19 5.18
CA GLY A 491 12.56 1.02 5.84
C GLY A 491 11.47 1.82 6.55
N LEU A 492 10.19 1.51 6.35
CA LEU A 492 9.13 2.08 7.17
C LEU A 492 9.25 1.54 8.60
N GLN A 493 8.96 2.40 9.59
CA GLN A 493 9.12 2.07 11.02
C GLN A 493 8.37 0.80 11.47
N HIS A 494 7.32 0.43 10.75
CA HIS A 494 6.45 -0.73 11.04
C HIS A 494 6.76 -1.96 10.16
N THR A 495 7.75 -1.90 9.27
CA THR A 495 8.21 -3.06 8.49
C THR A 495 9.49 -3.64 9.07
N PRO A 496 9.64 -4.97 9.11
CA PRO A 496 10.83 -5.64 9.67
C PRO A 496 11.99 -5.75 8.68
N LEU A 497 11.94 -5.09 7.53
CA LEU A 497 13.00 -5.07 6.54
C LEU A 497 13.51 -3.63 6.38
N GLY A 498 14.81 -3.44 6.46
CA GLY A 498 15.49 -2.20 6.04
C GLY A 498 16.04 -2.34 4.62
N LEU A 499 16.56 -1.25 4.06
CA LEU A 499 17.29 -1.26 2.79
C LEU A 499 18.81 -1.13 3.06
N THR A 500 19.64 -1.92 2.40
CA THR A 500 21.11 -1.97 2.58
C THR A 500 21.87 -0.84 1.89
N SER A 501 21.46 -0.42 0.67
CA SER A 501 22.33 0.37 -0.23
C SER A 501 21.69 1.62 -0.85
N LEU A 502 20.41 1.88 -0.61
CA LEU A 502 19.85 3.22 -0.84
C LEU A 502 20.08 4.01 0.43
N ALA A 503 21.02 4.96 0.38
CA ALA A 503 21.27 5.90 1.47
C ALA A 503 19.91 6.35 2.03
N PRO A 504 19.70 6.29 3.36
CA PRO A 504 18.47 6.77 3.93
C PRO A 504 18.33 8.21 3.46
N SER A 505 17.29 8.53 2.68
CA SER A 505 16.88 9.91 2.55
C SER A 505 16.46 10.30 3.96
N SER A 506 17.41 10.85 4.71
CA SER A 506 17.32 11.25 6.11
C SER A 506 16.37 12.43 6.32
N ASP A 507 15.68 12.87 5.27
CA ASP A 507 14.59 13.82 5.39
C ASP A 507 13.28 13.04 5.54
N SER A 508 12.84 12.92 6.78
CA SER A 508 11.55 12.41 7.27
C SER A 508 10.34 13.20 6.76
N ARG A 509 10.49 13.93 5.66
CA ARG A 509 9.37 14.51 4.92
C ARG A 509 9.14 13.64 3.70
N PRO A 510 7.93 13.08 3.52
CA PRO A 510 7.46 12.82 2.17
C PRO A 510 7.28 14.20 1.53
N LYS A 511 8.37 14.85 1.12
CA LYS A 511 8.25 15.84 0.07
C LYS A 511 7.74 15.03 -1.10
N VAL A 512 6.47 15.25 -1.39
CA VAL A 512 5.84 15.04 -2.70
C VAL A 512 6.57 15.94 -3.72
N THR A 513 7.89 15.87 -3.78
CA THR A 513 8.69 16.28 -4.92
C THR A 513 8.79 15.03 -5.77
N LEU A 514 7.69 14.80 -6.49
CA LEU A 514 7.58 14.06 -7.74
C LEU A 514 8.12 12.61 -7.71
N PRO A 515 7.25 11.59 -7.86
CA PRO A 515 7.61 10.19 -8.15
C PRO A 515 8.53 9.95 -9.37
N TRP A 516 9.09 11.00 -9.94
CA TRP A 516 9.57 11.09 -11.32
C TRP A 516 11.05 11.48 -11.42
N SER A 517 11.78 11.67 -10.31
CA SER A 517 13.24 11.50 -10.41
C SER A 517 13.45 10.02 -10.69
N LEU A 518 14.04 9.69 -11.84
CA LEU A 518 14.42 8.32 -12.15
C LEU A 518 15.29 7.81 -10.99
N GLY A 519 14.66 7.05 -10.10
CA GLY A 519 15.35 6.34 -9.05
C GLY A 519 16.31 5.32 -9.65
N PRO A 520 16.85 4.41 -8.83
CA PRO A 520 17.79 3.39 -9.28
C PRO A 520 17.15 2.29 -10.15
N TYR A 521 16.17 2.62 -11.00
CA TYR A 521 15.44 1.66 -11.82
C TYR A 521 16.29 1.20 -13.00
N ASP A 522 16.34 -0.10 -13.24
CA ASP A 522 16.93 -0.68 -14.44
C ASP A 522 15.90 -0.73 -15.58
N VAL A 523 14.62 -0.91 -15.23
CA VAL A 523 13.50 -1.01 -16.16
C VAL A 523 12.32 -0.19 -15.64
N VAL A 524 11.62 0.53 -16.51
CA VAL A 524 10.32 1.14 -16.21
C VAL A 524 9.24 0.48 -17.05
N VAL A 525 8.19 -0.01 -16.40
CA VAL A 525 7.03 -0.63 -17.03
C VAL A 525 5.83 0.30 -16.85
N SER A 526 5.22 0.71 -17.95
CA SER A 526 4.08 1.64 -17.95
C SER A 526 2.87 1.09 -18.71
N ARG A 527 1.66 1.55 -18.35
CA ARG A 527 0.42 1.17 -19.05
C ARG A 527 -0.38 2.39 -19.53
N GLY A 528 -0.83 2.34 -20.79
CA GLY A 528 -1.87 3.19 -21.35
C GLY A 528 -1.42 4.58 -21.80
N VAL A 529 -0.22 5.01 -21.45
CA VAL A 529 0.38 6.25 -21.93
C VAL A 529 1.86 5.99 -22.19
N GLU A 530 2.40 6.52 -23.28
CA GLU A 530 3.83 6.74 -23.38
C GLU A 530 4.23 7.57 -22.15
N PRO A 531 5.21 7.16 -21.32
CA PRO A 531 5.39 7.71 -19.99
C PRO A 531 5.41 9.23 -20.05
N ARG A 532 4.37 9.88 -19.51
CA ARG A 532 4.33 11.34 -19.34
C ARG A 532 5.24 11.69 -18.17
N ILE A 533 6.52 11.42 -18.32
CA ILE A 533 7.53 11.70 -17.33
C ILE A 533 7.96 13.13 -17.55
N ALA A 534 7.88 13.91 -16.47
CA ALA A 534 8.19 15.33 -16.44
C ALA A 534 9.56 15.63 -17.09
N ALA A 535 9.51 16.08 -18.35
CA ALA A 535 10.40 17.00 -19.06
C ALA A 535 11.94 16.93 -18.87
N GLY A 536 12.55 15.88 -18.32
CA GLY A 536 14.01 15.91 -18.10
C GLY A 536 14.77 14.58 -17.95
N ALA A 537 14.15 13.51 -17.44
CA ALA A 537 14.90 12.32 -17.06
C ALA A 537 14.92 11.21 -18.14
N LEU A 538 13.93 11.17 -19.03
CA LEU A 538 13.73 10.05 -19.97
C LEU A 538 14.57 10.09 -21.25
N HIS A 539 15.42 11.10 -21.45
CA HIS A 539 16.33 11.10 -22.61
C HIS A 539 17.28 9.88 -22.65
N GLN A 540 17.37 9.11 -21.56
CA GLN A 540 18.20 7.91 -21.48
C GLN A 540 17.40 6.60 -21.50
N ALA A 541 16.06 6.63 -21.45
CA ALA A 541 15.28 5.39 -21.42
C ALA A 541 15.00 4.89 -22.84
N VAL A 542 15.42 3.66 -23.15
CA VAL A 542 15.24 3.06 -24.48
C VAL A 542 13.97 2.22 -24.48
N PRO A 543 13.02 2.46 -25.41
CA PRO A 543 11.88 1.58 -25.59
C PRO A 543 12.36 0.16 -25.88
N TYR A 544 11.95 -0.79 -25.05
CA TYR A 544 12.34 -2.20 -25.16
C TYR A 544 11.21 -3.04 -25.75
N TRP A 545 9.99 -2.80 -25.28
CA TRP A 545 8.83 -3.57 -25.69
C TRP A 545 7.56 -2.74 -25.55
N SER A 546 6.60 -2.95 -26.45
CA SER A 546 5.26 -2.39 -26.36
C SER A 546 4.21 -3.37 -26.91
N GLY A 547 3.07 -3.49 -26.23
CA GLY A 547 1.96 -4.35 -26.63
C GLY A 547 0.84 -4.39 -25.59
N ASP A 548 -0.40 -4.61 -26.01
CA ASP A 548 -1.58 -4.71 -25.14
C ASP A 548 -1.73 -3.55 -24.13
N GLY A 549 -1.31 -2.35 -24.54
CA GLY A 549 -1.30 -1.14 -23.73
C GLY A 549 -0.19 -1.06 -22.68
N TRP A 550 0.71 -2.04 -22.61
CA TRP A 550 1.92 -2.00 -21.79
C TRP A 550 3.13 -1.53 -22.60
N HIS A 551 4.04 -0.82 -21.94
CA HIS A 551 5.29 -0.30 -22.50
C HIS A 551 6.41 -0.58 -21.50
N VAL A 552 7.56 -1.04 -21.99
CA VAL A 552 8.76 -1.30 -21.20
C VAL A 552 9.88 -0.43 -21.72
N PHE A 553 10.57 0.23 -20.80
CA PHE A 553 11.72 1.09 -21.08
C PHE A 553 12.91 0.61 -20.26
N LEU A 554 14.08 0.45 -20.89
CA LEU A 554 15.33 0.20 -20.18
C LEU A 554 15.94 1.53 -19.76
N VAL A 555 16.20 1.71 -18.46
CA VAL A 555 16.73 2.96 -17.90
C VAL A 555 18.23 2.86 -17.63
N ARG A 556 18.70 1.81 -16.95
CA ARG A 556 20.14 1.63 -16.65
C ARG A 556 20.89 0.78 -17.68
N HIS A 557 20.18 0.01 -18.50
CA HIS A 557 20.79 -0.85 -19.52
C HIS A 557 20.81 -0.27 -20.95
N ALA A 558 20.50 1.02 -21.10
CA ALA A 558 20.76 1.77 -22.32
C ALA A 558 22.24 2.16 -22.50
N VAL A 559 23.18 1.49 -21.83
CA VAL A 559 24.61 1.55 -22.15
C VAL A 559 25.24 0.17 -21.95
N PRO A 560 25.21 -0.71 -22.98
CA PRO A 560 26.35 -1.60 -23.18
C PRO A 560 27.62 -0.74 -23.17
N LEU A 561 28.73 -1.22 -22.59
CA LEU A 561 30.01 -0.48 -22.60
C LEU A 561 30.42 0.07 -23.99
N ALA A 562 29.87 -0.51 -25.08
CA ALA A 562 30.06 -0.10 -26.46
C ALA A 562 29.29 1.17 -26.91
N TRP A 563 28.32 1.67 -26.13
CA TRP A 563 27.56 2.89 -26.42
C TRP A 563 27.59 3.87 -25.25
N ARG A 564 28.74 4.00 -24.57
CA ARG A 564 28.98 5.26 -23.86
C ARG A 564 28.83 6.34 -24.93
N THR A 565 27.78 7.18 -24.84
CA THR A 565 28.04 8.57 -25.18
C THR A 565 29.20 8.93 -24.26
N PRO A 566 30.40 9.15 -24.81
CA PRO A 566 31.56 9.52 -24.03
C PRO A 566 31.19 10.74 -23.19
N PRO A 567 31.80 10.91 -22.01
CA PRO A 567 31.50 12.04 -21.13
C PRO A 567 31.55 13.32 -21.97
N ALA A 568 30.37 13.87 -22.25
CA ALA A 568 30.28 15.01 -23.11
C ALA A 568 30.76 16.20 -22.27
N LEU A 569 31.82 16.84 -22.73
CA LEU A 569 32.44 17.93 -22.01
C LEU A 569 31.55 19.15 -22.23
N TYR A 570 31.07 19.77 -21.15
CA TYR A 570 30.10 20.86 -21.22
C TYR A 570 30.65 22.15 -20.60
N ALA A 571 30.41 23.28 -21.26
CA ALA A 571 30.64 24.61 -20.71
C ALA A 571 29.47 25.54 -21.07
N GLY A 572 28.81 26.11 -20.07
CA GLY A 572 27.73 27.08 -20.28
C GLY A 572 26.74 27.21 -19.13
N GLY A 573 25.73 28.07 -19.34
CA GLY A 573 24.58 28.25 -18.45
C GLY A 573 23.50 27.17 -18.62
N THR A 574 22.40 27.29 -17.88
CA THR A 574 21.28 26.32 -17.91
C THR A 574 20.08 26.77 -18.74
N GLY A 575 20.12 27.96 -19.35
CA GLY A 575 19.07 28.44 -20.24
C GLY A 575 18.99 27.66 -21.55
N GLY A 576 18.03 27.99 -22.42
CA GLY A 576 17.82 27.34 -23.71
C GLY A 576 17.37 25.88 -23.67
N HIS A 577 17.16 25.31 -24.86
CA HIS A 577 16.87 23.90 -25.10
C HIS A 577 18.16 23.17 -25.49
N ARG A 578 18.33 21.92 -25.03
CA ARG A 578 19.52 21.14 -25.36
C ARG A 578 19.39 20.60 -26.79
N HIS A 579 20.43 20.82 -27.60
CA HIS A 579 20.57 20.19 -28.91
C HIS A 579 21.91 19.45 -28.97
N THR A 580 21.90 18.27 -29.58
CA THR A 580 23.11 17.48 -29.82
C THR A 580 23.08 16.93 -31.24
N TRP A 581 24.25 16.89 -31.87
CA TRP A 581 24.43 16.28 -33.17
C TRP A 581 25.74 15.51 -33.21
N ARG A 582 25.75 14.41 -33.96
CA ARG A 582 26.89 13.54 -34.15
C ARG A 582 27.21 13.39 -35.63
N CYS A 583 28.50 13.31 -35.93
CA CYS A 583 28.99 12.93 -37.24
C CYS A 583 28.44 11.55 -37.63
N PRO A 584 28.16 11.33 -38.93
CA PRO A 584 27.90 9.99 -39.45
C PRO A 584 29.03 9.01 -39.11
N GLU A 585 28.69 7.72 -39.07
CA GLU A 585 29.64 6.66 -38.71
C GLU A 585 30.91 6.72 -39.58
N GLY A 586 32.08 6.70 -38.91
CA GLY A 586 33.39 6.77 -39.56
C GLY A 586 33.87 8.18 -39.93
N LEU A 587 33.10 9.23 -39.62
CA LEU A 587 33.53 10.62 -39.74
C LEU A 587 33.78 11.24 -38.36
N VAL A 588 34.68 12.22 -38.32
CA VAL A 588 34.98 13.00 -37.11
C VAL A 588 34.69 14.48 -37.36
N LEU A 589 34.53 15.24 -36.28
CA LEU A 589 34.31 16.68 -36.34
C LEU A 589 35.61 17.34 -36.85
N THR A 590 35.53 18.05 -37.97
CA THR A 590 36.67 18.70 -38.64
C THR A 590 36.60 20.22 -38.58
N GLY A 591 35.47 20.77 -38.16
CA GLY A 591 35.30 22.21 -37.98
C GLY A 591 33.92 22.60 -37.49
N VAL A 592 33.77 23.89 -37.22
CA VAL A 592 32.50 24.53 -36.86
C VAL A 592 32.43 25.87 -37.60
N ASP A 593 31.36 26.06 -38.37
CA ASP A 593 31.03 27.35 -38.96
C ASP A 593 30.14 28.10 -37.95
N GLU A 594 30.55 29.30 -37.55
CA GLU A 594 29.85 30.12 -36.55
C GLU A 594 29.29 31.41 -37.16
N ALA A 595 28.18 31.90 -36.61
CA ALA A 595 27.64 33.21 -36.90
C ALA A 595 27.69 34.08 -35.63
N THR A 596 28.23 35.30 -35.72
CA THR A 596 28.42 36.21 -34.58
C THR A 596 27.89 37.61 -34.90
N ASP A 597 27.48 38.34 -33.87
CA ASP A 597 27.19 39.79 -33.93
C ASP A 597 28.39 40.66 -33.50
N GLY A 598 29.56 40.04 -33.30
CA GLY A 598 30.77 40.67 -32.78
C GLY A 598 30.86 40.69 -31.24
N ARG A 599 29.79 40.30 -30.53
CA ARG A 599 29.78 40.15 -29.06
C ARG A 599 29.45 38.74 -28.60
N SER A 600 28.63 38.01 -29.33
CA SER A 600 28.18 36.66 -28.98
C SER A 600 28.03 35.77 -30.20
N VAL A 601 28.24 34.48 -30.01
CA VAL A 601 27.97 33.44 -31.01
C VAL A 601 26.46 33.22 -31.03
N LEU A 602 25.84 33.49 -32.18
CA LEU A 602 24.40 33.41 -32.41
C LEU A 602 23.99 32.05 -32.96
N ALA A 603 24.84 31.43 -33.79
CA ALA A 603 24.58 30.11 -34.36
C ALA A 603 25.88 29.34 -34.59
N MET A 604 25.78 28.02 -34.58
CA MET A 604 26.88 27.11 -34.89
C MET A 604 26.42 26.03 -35.87
N GLN A 605 27.28 25.67 -36.81
CA GLN A 605 27.06 24.60 -37.77
C GLN A 605 28.29 23.69 -37.82
N PRO A 606 28.25 22.50 -37.22
CA PRO A 606 29.40 21.59 -37.21
C PRO A 606 29.63 20.98 -38.61
N SER A 607 30.89 20.71 -38.95
CA SER A 607 31.28 19.99 -40.17
C SER A 607 32.08 18.75 -39.85
N CYS A 608 31.75 17.62 -40.47
CA CYS A 608 32.44 16.35 -40.31
C CYS A 608 33.23 15.97 -41.56
N GLY A 609 34.30 15.20 -41.40
CA GLY A 609 35.13 14.72 -42.50
C GLY A 609 35.97 13.51 -42.11
N ALA A 610 36.55 12.84 -43.10
CA ALA A 610 37.50 11.75 -42.88
C ALA A 610 38.92 12.31 -42.72
N VAL A 611 39.65 11.87 -41.70
CA VAL A 611 41.01 12.37 -41.40
C VAL A 611 42.04 11.84 -42.41
N GLU A 612 41.90 10.59 -42.85
CA GLU A 612 42.99 9.84 -43.51
C GLU A 612 43.18 10.10 -45.01
N ARG A 613 42.22 10.72 -45.72
CA ARG A 613 42.28 10.76 -47.19
C ARG A 613 42.61 12.09 -47.84
N GLY A 614 42.65 13.20 -47.12
CA GLY A 614 42.73 14.53 -47.77
C GLY A 614 41.57 14.82 -48.74
N ASP A 615 40.60 13.89 -48.86
CA ASP A 615 39.46 13.96 -49.75
C ASP A 615 38.36 14.81 -49.13
N SER A 616 37.77 15.65 -49.98
CA SER A 616 36.89 16.76 -49.65
C SER A 616 35.47 16.37 -49.21
N ALA A 617 35.21 15.11 -48.88
CA ALA A 617 33.89 14.64 -48.48
C ALA A 617 33.56 15.16 -47.08
N SER A 618 33.09 16.40 -47.01
CA SER A 618 32.63 17.05 -45.79
C SER A 618 31.11 16.93 -45.67
N VAL A 619 30.64 16.40 -44.54
CA VAL A 619 29.22 16.40 -44.19
C VAL A 619 28.98 17.59 -43.28
N VAL A 620 28.16 18.53 -43.73
CA VAL A 620 27.74 19.68 -42.93
C VAL A 620 26.54 19.29 -42.08
N GLY A 621 26.63 19.53 -40.78
CA GLY A 621 25.56 19.27 -39.83
C GLY A 621 24.45 20.32 -39.85
N PRO A 622 23.41 20.14 -39.02
CA PRO A 622 22.35 21.13 -38.87
C PRO A 622 22.91 22.43 -38.28
N VAL A 623 22.31 23.55 -38.65
CA VAL A 623 22.56 24.82 -37.97
C VAL A 623 21.83 24.79 -36.63
N PHE A 624 22.56 25.02 -35.54
CA PHE A 624 21.96 25.28 -34.25
C PHE A 624 21.67 26.78 -34.14
N GLU A 625 20.38 27.13 -34.11
CA GLU A 625 19.80 28.49 -34.15
C GLU A 625 19.81 29.24 -35.50
N ASN A 626 18.81 30.12 -35.67
CA ASN A 626 18.68 30.98 -36.85
C ASN A 626 19.36 32.33 -36.61
N ALA A 627 20.61 32.48 -37.03
CA ALA A 627 21.29 33.77 -36.98
C ALA A 627 20.57 34.82 -37.86
N PRO A 628 20.41 36.08 -37.39
CA PRO A 628 19.86 37.17 -38.19
C PRO A 628 20.67 37.39 -39.47
N ALA A 629 20.03 37.89 -40.54
CA ALA A 629 20.68 38.11 -41.84
C ALA A 629 21.92 39.04 -41.79
N LYS A 630 22.11 39.83 -40.72
CA LYS A 630 23.24 40.75 -40.54
C LYS A 630 24.42 40.18 -39.71
N SER A 631 24.45 38.88 -39.40
CA SER A 631 25.58 38.27 -38.68
C SER A 631 26.83 38.09 -39.56
N SER A 632 28.03 38.26 -39.01
CA SER A 632 29.26 37.82 -39.68
C SER A 632 29.43 36.31 -39.49
N ARG A 633 29.83 35.60 -40.56
CA ARG A 633 30.05 34.16 -40.52
C ARG A 633 31.54 33.86 -40.59
N HIS A 634 31.98 32.93 -39.75
CA HIS A 634 33.39 32.53 -39.66
C HIS A 634 33.48 31.01 -39.65
N ALA A 635 34.40 30.46 -40.44
CA ALA A 635 34.60 29.03 -40.57
C ALA A 635 35.85 28.64 -39.80
N ALA A 636 35.69 27.93 -38.69
CA ALA A 636 36.79 27.40 -37.89
C ALA A 636 37.03 25.94 -38.29
N ARG A 637 37.95 25.71 -39.24
CA ARG A 637 38.25 24.38 -39.81
C ARG A 637 39.65 23.92 -39.47
N CYS A 638 39.79 22.64 -39.15
CA CYS A 638 41.08 22.02 -38.90
C CYS A 638 41.87 21.81 -40.21
N PRO A 639 43.21 21.96 -40.18
CA PRO A 639 44.07 21.64 -41.32
C PRO A 639 43.87 20.19 -41.81
N PRO A 640 44.11 19.90 -43.10
CA PRO A 640 44.07 18.54 -43.62
C PRO A 640 44.92 17.57 -42.79
N GLY A 641 44.39 16.37 -42.52
CA GLY A 641 45.05 15.36 -41.68
C GLY A 641 44.89 15.59 -40.16
N THR A 642 44.18 16.63 -39.75
CA THR A 642 43.81 16.87 -38.35
C THR A 642 42.30 17.01 -38.21
N ALA A 643 41.80 16.94 -36.98
CA ALA A 643 40.40 17.13 -36.66
C ALA A 643 40.25 17.72 -35.26
N VAL A 644 39.02 18.05 -34.89
CA VAL A 644 38.70 18.69 -33.62
C VAL A 644 38.94 17.70 -32.49
N VAL A 645 39.78 18.11 -31.54
CA VAL A 645 40.09 17.36 -30.31
C VAL A 645 39.69 18.15 -29.06
N GLY A 646 39.18 19.37 -29.23
CA GLY A 646 38.74 20.21 -28.14
C GLY A 646 38.07 21.50 -28.61
N LEU A 647 37.51 22.23 -27.66
CA LEU A 647 36.95 23.57 -27.82
C LEU A 647 37.53 24.47 -26.74
N GLU A 648 37.86 25.70 -27.10
CA GLU A 648 38.23 26.77 -26.18
C GLU A 648 37.35 27.97 -26.45
N GLY A 649 37.05 28.78 -25.44
CA GLY A 649 36.15 29.91 -25.68
C GLY A 649 35.92 30.74 -24.43
N ARG A 650 34.95 31.65 -24.50
CA ARG A 650 34.56 32.52 -23.40
C ARG A 650 33.06 32.51 -23.21
N LEU A 651 32.62 32.45 -21.96
CA LEU A 651 31.22 32.42 -21.55
C LEU A 651 30.91 33.61 -20.64
N GLU A 652 29.88 34.37 -20.99
CA GLU A 652 29.24 35.36 -20.09
C GLU A 652 27.87 34.84 -19.66
N ARG A 653 26.82 35.57 -20.04
CA ARG A 653 25.45 35.07 -20.02
C ARG A 653 25.24 34.05 -21.14
N TRP A 654 25.90 34.27 -22.28
CA TRP A 654 25.89 33.43 -23.49
C TRP A 654 27.33 33.14 -23.96
N LEU A 655 27.49 32.30 -24.97
CA LEU A 655 28.77 32.01 -25.62
C LEU A 655 29.29 33.25 -26.35
N ALA A 656 30.36 33.86 -25.83
CA ALA A 656 30.92 35.11 -26.34
C ALA A 656 31.94 34.87 -27.48
N ALA A 657 32.68 33.77 -27.41
CA ALA A 657 33.65 33.36 -28.41
C ALA A 657 33.87 31.84 -28.35
N LEU A 658 34.13 31.21 -29.49
CA LEU A 658 34.43 29.78 -29.62
C LEU A 658 35.63 29.56 -30.55
N VAL A 659 36.51 28.64 -30.17
CA VAL A 659 37.70 28.22 -30.92
C VAL A 659 37.71 26.71 -30.97
N VAL A 660 37.94 26.15 -32.16
CA VAL A 660 38.20 24.73 -32.32
C VAL A 660 39.67 24.43 -32.04
N VAL A 661 39.94 23.41 -31.24
CA VAL A 661 41.30 22.92 -31.00
C VAL A 661 41.53 21.72 -31.91
N CYS A 662 42.46 21.85 -32.85
CA CYS A 662 42.77 20.82 -33.84
C CYS A 662 44.01 20.00 -33.42
N GLY A 663 44.00 18.70 -33.71
CA GLY A 663 45.14 17.82 -33.42
C GLY A 663 45.12 16.54 -34.24
N ALA A 664 46.23 15.82 -34.24
CA ALA A 664 46.34 14.44 -34.70
C ALA A 664 45.98 13.47 -33.55
N PRO A 665 45.57 12.22 -33.85
CA PRO A 665 45.19 11.29 -32.80
C PRO A 665 46.38 10.93 -31.91
N GLY A 666 46.23 11.09 -30.59
CA GLY A 666 47.25 10.73 -29.60
C GLY A 666 48.36 11.78 -29.37
N GLU A 667 48.43 12.82 -30.20
CA GLU A 667 49.30 13.97 -29.96
C GLU A 667 48.66 14.94 -28.95
N ILE A 668 49.48 15.46 -28.03
CA ILE A 668 49.11 16.64 -27.25
C ILE A 668 49.13 17.79 -28.26
N ALA A 669 47.95 18.20 -28.72
CA ALA A 669 47.77 19.17 -29.79
C ALA A 669 48.80 20.33 -29.74
N ARG A 670 49.50 20.56 -30.86
CA ARG A 670 50.21 21.84 -31.06
C ARG A 670 49.13 22.90 -31.27
N GLU A 671 49.06 23.89 -30.39
CA GLU A 671 48.07 24.96 -30.43
C GLU A 671 48.16 25.71 -31.76
N SER A 672 47.29 25.36 -32.71
CA SER A 672 46.94 26.24 -33.81
C SER A 672 45.66 26.97 -33.38
N LEU A 673 45.85 28.03 -32.59
CA LEU A 673 44.78 28.95 -32.21
C LEU A 673 44.39 29.76 -33.44
N VAL A 674 43.30 29.40 -34.11
CA VAL A 674 42.61 30.34 -34.99
C VAL A 674 41.90 31.31 -34.06
N ALA A 675 42.45 32.52 -33.88
CA ALA A 675 41.86 33.53 -33.01
C ALA A 675 40.42 33.84 -33.44
N PRO A 676 39.42 33.71 -32.55
CA PRO A 676 38.04 33.83 -32.98
C PRO A 676 37.63 35.30 -33.06
N PRO A 677 36.69 35.62 -33.96
CA PRO A 677 35.90 36.84 -33.90
C PRO A 677 34.89 36.76 -32.75
N GLY A 678 35.10 37.57 -31.72
CA GLY A 678 34.21 37.66 -30.56
C GLY A 678 34.59 38.79 -29.62
N GLY A 679 33.72 39.09 -28.66
CA GLY A 679 33.95 40.15 -27.68
C GLY A 679 35.04 39.77 -26.66
N PRO A 680 35.78 40.73 -26.07
CA PRO A 680 36.80 40.47 -25.06
C PRO A 680 36.23 40.05 -23.68
N GLY A 681 34.92 39.85 -23.58
CA GLY A 681 34.18 39.53 -22.36
C GLY A 681 34.16 38.03 -22.00
N GLY A 682 33.73 37.71 -20.79
CA GLY A 682 33.46 36.33 -20.34
C GLY A 682 34.60 35.56 -19.69
N ARG A 683 34.20 34.52 -18.95
CA ARG A 683 35.10 33.56 -18.30
C ARG A 683 35.60 32.56 -19.34
N PRO A 684 36.92 32.31 -19.42
CA PRO A 684 37.44 31.33 -20.36
C PRO A 684 36.99 29.92 -19.98
N PHE A 685 36.78 29.06 -20.97
CA PHE A 685 36.57 27.64 -20.80
C PHE A 685 37.42 26.83 -21.79
N ARG A 686 37.70 25.58 -21.44
CA ARG A 686 38.45 24.63 -22.27
C ARG A 686 37.84 23.25 -22.11
N LEU A 687 37.38 22.67 -23.21
CA LEU A 687 36.89 21.30 -23.33
C LEU A 687 37.91 20.54 -24.19
N ARG A 688 38.47 19.43 -23.71
CA ARG A 688 39.39 18.61 -24.51
C ARG A 688 39.05 17.13 -24.40
N CYS A 689 38.92 16.48 -25.55
CA CYS A 689 38.75 15.04 -25.61
C CYS A 689 39.92 14.33 -24.89
N PRO A 690 39.65 13.23 -24.18
CA PRO A 690 40.68 12.37 -23.62
C PRO A 690 41.74 11.97 -24.66
N ARG A 691 42.95 11.64 -24.18
CA ARG A 691 44.05 11.25 -25.06
C ARG A 691 43.67 10.01 -25.88
N GLY A 692 43.79 10.11 -27.21
CA GLY A 692 43.45 9.03 -28.14
C GLY A 692 42.00 9.06 -28.65
N GLU A 693 41.22 10.08 -28.28
CA GLU A 693 39.85 10.28 -28.73
C GLU A 693 39.73 11.50 -29.65
N TRP A 694 38.75 11.48 -30.56
CA TRP A 694 38.37 12.60 -31.43
C TRP A 694 37.02 13.16 -31.04
N ALA A 695 36.78 14.44 -31.31
CA ALA A 695 35.43 14.94 -31.31
C ALA A 695 34.63 14.31 -32.47
N VAL A 696 33.52 13.66 -32.15
CA VAL A 696 32.59 13.04 -33.11
C VAL A 696 31.22 13.71 -33.11
N GLY A 697 31.03 14.73 -32.28
CA GLY A 697 29.77 15.46 -32.20
C GLY A 697 29.91 16.78 -31.46
N LEU A 698 28.98 17.67 -31.77
CA LEU A 698 28.84 18.98 -31.16
C LEU A 698 27.40 19.12 -30.67
N GLY A 699 27.24 19.70 -29.49
CA GLY A 699 25.95 20.04 -28.94
C GLY A 699 26.03 21.30 -28.09
N GLY A 700 24.99 21.55 -27.33
CA GLY A 700 24.89 22.72 -26.49
C GLY A 700 23.47 22.98 -26.00
N ARG A 701 23.28 24.16 -25.43
CA ARG A 701 21.98 24.69 -25.07
C ARG A 701 21.73 25.99 -25.82
N PHE A 702 20.54 26.12 -26.37
CA PHE A 702 20.22 27.11 -27.38
C PHE A 702 18.87 27.75 -27.07
N GLY A 703 18.84 29.07 -26.97
CA GLY A 703 17.63 29.89 -26.93
C GLY A 703 17.77 31.01 -27.94
N GLU A 704 17.48 32.24 -27.55
CA GLU A 704 17.77 33.41 -28.41
C GLU A 704 19.28 33.55 -28.72
N PHE A 705 20.12 32.96 -27.87
CA PHE A 705 21.58 32.86 -28.01
C PHE A 705 22.05 31.45 -27.61
N ILE A 706 23.33 31.17 -27.81
CA ILE A 706 23.94 29.91 -27.33
C ILE A 706 24.25 30.05 -25.84
N ASP A 707 23.47 29.36 -25.00
CA ASP A 707 23.63 29.30 -23.54
C ASP A 707 24.84 28.48 -23.11
N GLY A 708 25.20 27.46 -23.88
CA GLY A 708 26.31 26.57 -23.58
C GLY A 708 26.67 25.64 -24.72
N VAL A 709 27.86 25.07 -24.66
CA VAL A 709 28.42 24.17 -25.68
C VAL A 709 28.83 22.83 -25.07
N GLU A 710 28.66 21.78 -25.85
CA GLU A 710 28.90 20.39 -25.49
C GLU A 710 29.77 19.72 -26.58
N LEU A 711 30.81 18.98 -26.18
CA LEU A 711 31.68 18.22 -27.09
C LEU A 711 31.58 16.72 -26.80
N ALA A 712 31.26 15.91 -27.82
CA ALA A 712 31.22 14.45 -27.71
C ALA A 712 32.50 13.83 -28.30
N CYS A 713 33.20 12.98 -27.53
CA CYS A 713 34.55 12.49 -27.85
C CYS A 713 34.66 10.97 -27.91
N GLU A 714 34.91 10.33 -29.05
CA GLU A 714 35.02 8.85 -29.09
C GLU A 714 36.44 8.39 -29.39
N PRO A 715 36.87 7.22 -28.86
CA PRO A 715 38.14 6.62 -29.23
C PRO A 715 38.16 6.32 -30.72
N VAL A 716 39.34 6.45 -31.32
CA VAL A 716 39.58 5.89 -32.66
C VAL A 716 39.32 4.40 -32.56
N GLN A 717 38.18 3.93 -33.06
CA GLN A 717 38.11 2.56 -33.47
C GLN A 717 39.12 2.44 -34.60
N GLY A 718 40.31 1.93 -34.26
CA GLY A 718 41.24 1.47 -35.25
C GLY A 718 40.49 0.44 -36.09
N ARG A 719 39.96 0.87 -37.23
CA ARG A 719 39.94 -0.03 -38.37
C ARG A 719 41.40 -0.33 -38.56
N ASP A 720 41.82 -1.52 -38.13
CA ASP A 720 43.17 -2.01 -38.34
C ASP A 720 43.60 -1.56 -39.74
N ALA A 721 44.73 -0.85 -39.81
CA ALA A 721 45.28 -0.30 -41.05
C ALA A 721 45.51 -1.39 -42.14
N SER A 722 45.25 -2.67 -41.83
CA SER A 722 44.97 -3.74 -42.76
C SER A 722 43.54 -3.68 -43.30
N GLY A 723 43.28 -2.92 -44.36
CA GLY A 723 42.00 -2.93 -45.09
C GLY A 723 41.67 -4.26 -45.77
N ALA A 724 41.40 -5.33 -45.00
CA ALA A 724 40.76 -6.53 -45.50
C ALA A 724 39.24 -6.39 -45.30
N ALA A 725 38.53 -6.01 -46.37
CA ALA A 725 37.08 -6.05 -46.38
C ALA A 725 36.59 -7.46 -46.00
N PRO A 726 35.55 -7.60 -45.15
CA PRO A 726 34.94 -8.88 -44.89
C PRO A 726 34.42 -9.45 -46.22
N ARG A 727 35.00 -10.57 -46.67
CA ARG A 727 34.48 -11.33 -47.80
C ARG A 727 33.01 -11.64 -47.48
N ARG A 728 32.10 -11.08 -48.29
CA ARG A 728 30.71 -11.53 -48.35
C ARG A 728 30.74 -13.01 -48.67
N GLY A 729 30.40 -13.85 -47.69
CA GLY A 729 29.95 -15.20 -47.98
C GLY A 729 28.66 -15.08 -48.81
N ASN A 730 28.70 -15.59 -50.03
CA ASN A 730 27.50 -15.85 -50.82
C ASN A 730 26.64 -16.92 -50.10
N PRO A 731 25.31 -16.92 -50.33
CA PRO A 731 24.32 -17.65 -49.53
C PRO A 731 24.53 -19.16 -49.46
#